data_AF-A0A3L8PR09-F1
#
_entry.id   AF-A0A3L8PR09-F1
#
_cell.length_a   1.000
_cell.length_b   1.000
_cell.length_c   1.000
_cell.angle_alpha   90.00
_cell.angle_beta   90.00
_cell.angle_gamma   90.00
#
_symmetry.space_group_name_H-M   'P 1'
#
loop_
_entity.id
_entity.type
_entity.pdbx_description
1 polymer ?
#
loop_
_entity_poly.entity_id
_entity_poly.type
_entity_poly.pdbx_seq_one_letter_code
_entity_poly.pdbx_strand_id
1 'polypeptide(L)'
;MSKTVKIFSKFTSSTFFFCLFFSTYALSSELEDNNTSTKHIYPANETYTEQIILDTLINTNNARWNYDAPLGTAVTINFSFATAESGYLNPILYEHREYKNYEKDAVRKVLQSISESADITFNEVNSTSSNVDMMFTIGIDEDLADAPPSNSTEASEIRYVKLDGESTLAYFNPERDVLPYQKITASNIDYKHDYATAKKTLLHVMGLALGLKHPFSSDGRPLGNFSTEYFTVLEFVTGAGPNKPFKATNLRKMDIIALQHLYGKSKLISNAGDTIYTFDDNYDFHQLLIDSNGNDTISLETAKRKNIIDLRPSAFSSIATNLSRDFDDDRRYLGRHYNNFIMHPDSEVENAIGGSNDDELIGNKLENELAGGKGNDKLRGFGGNDTLDGGQGTDTAVYDGVLANYIIVSEGETTFEVAAKSGSEGVDTLHNIEKVQFSDKTVHNPVIGAEDQDVISGATVTLDAKGTDGDDDNLVIVWLQIGGLEVELQNANTAIATFVAPDVSQEQELTFRVGVSDGLFLPAKTIKVTITPKPNTKPVLEDIADVSVIEKSSVSLTANASDADGDAITYSWAQTDGTSVSLSGADTKTVSFTSPDVATDTRLTFKVTASDGKDSVEKTVIVTVTPKPNTKPVLEDIANESVNENTSVSLTANANDADGDPITYSWTQTGGTNVSLSGTDTKTVSFTAPDVAADTTLTFKVSASDGKDSVEKVVTVTIKNIAPTAGNPDDKDNSDKSSGGGSMGWIFTLPLLALALGRRKRLH
;
A
#
# COMPACT_ATOMS: atom_id res chain seq x y z
N MET A 1 12.61 63.07 -5.32
CA MET A 1 13.86 62.78 -6.07
C MET A 1 13.87 61.26 -6.28
N SER A 2 13.61 60.73 -7.48
CA SER A 2 14.59 60.44 -8.58
C SER A 2 15.56 59.32 -8.16
N LYS A 3 15.71 58.16 -8.83
CA LYS A 3 15.37 57.61 -10.19
C LYS A 3 14.95 56.12 -10.00
N THR A 4 14.13 55.41 -10.77
CA THR A 4 13.94 55.22 -12.24
C THR A 4 15.07 54.48 -12.97
N VAL A 5 14.90 53.18 -13.21
CA VAL A 5 15.33 52.43 -14.42
C VAL A 5 14.18 51.49 -14.83
N LYS A 6 14.09 51.12 -16.12
CA LYS A 6 12.90 50.56 -16.79
C LYS A 6 13.36 49.76 -18.03
N ILE A 7 12.52 48.83 -18.54
CA ILE A 7 12.35 48.38 -19.96
C ILE A 7 12.50 46.85 -20.23
N PHE A 8 11.38 46.22 -20.65
CA PHE A 8 11.10 45.26 -21.74
C PHE A 8 12.15 44.20 -22.21
N SER A 9 11.77 42.99 -22.69
CA SER A 9 10.81 42.76 -23.80
C SER A 9 10.08 41.38 -23.85
N LYS A 10 9.06 41.30 -24.72
CA LYS A 10 8.16 40.15 -25.02
C LYS A 10 8.64 39.30 -26.22
N PHE A 11 8.11 38.08 -26.39
CA PHE A 11 7.21 37.57 -27.49
C PHE A 11 7.22 36.01 -27.55
N THR A 12 6.09 35.31 -27.28
CA THR A 12 5.20 34.49 -28.20
C THR A 12 5.86 33.28 -28.92
N SER A 13 5.25 32.10 -29.16
CA SER A 13 3.85 31.63 -29.33
C SER A 13 3.71 30.14 -28.92
N SER A 14 2.57 29.64 -28.37
CA SER A 14 1.47 28.87 -29.05
C SER A 14 1.93 27.65 -29.89
N THR A 15 1.38 26.42 -29.82
CA THR A 15 -0.04 26.01 -29.68
C THR A 15 -0.21 24.48 -29.37
N PHE A 16 -1.19 24.10 -28.52
CA PHE A 16 -1.94 22.81 -28.44
C PHE A 16 -1.23 21.42 -28.34
N PHE A 17 -1.55 20.67 -27.26
CA PHE A 17 -2.52 19.56 -27.35
C PHE A 17 -3.26 19.33 -26.01
N PHE A 18 -4.40 18.63 -26.07
CA PHE A 18 -5.42 18.56 -25.02
C PHE A 18 -5.32 17.25 -24.21
N CYS A 19 -5.41 17.32 -22.88
CA CYS A 19 -5.80 16.18 -22.03
C CYS A 19 -6.60 16.68 -20.81
N LEU A 20 -7.70 15.99 -20.49
CA LEU A 20 -8.64 16.42 -19.46
C LEU A 20 -8.08 16.17 -18.05
N PHE A 21 -8.11 17.19 -17.20
CA PHE A 21 -8.24 17.00 -15.75
C PHE A 21 -9.57 17.61 -15.30
N PHE A 22 -10.43 16.78 -14.72
CA PHE A 22 -11.57 17.26 -13.94
C PHE A 22 -11.05 17.85 -12.64
N SER A 23 -10.86 19.17 -12.58
CA SER A 23 -10.73 19.86 -11.29
C SER A 23 -12.11 19.92 -10.64
N THR A 24 -12.41 18.96 -9.77
CA THR A 24 -13.46 19.16 -8.77
C THR A 24 -13.01 20.30 -7.86
N TYR A 25 -13.48 21.52 -8.13
CA TYR A 25 -13.49 22.58 -7.14
C TYR A 25 -14.40 22.15 -6.00
N ALA A 26 -13.83 21.41 -5.04
CA ALA A 26 -14.37 21.38 -3.70
C ALA A 26 -14.30 22.83 -3.20
N LEU A 27 -15.47 23.47 -3.13
CA LEU A 27 -15.66 24.62 -2.26
C LEU A 27 -15.51 24.09 -0.82
N SER A 28 -14.27 23.99 -0.37
CA SER A 28 -13.97 24.07 1.04
C SER A 28 -14.43 25.44 1.49
N SER A 29 -15.63 25.50 2.05
CA SER A 29 -15.91 26.55 3.02
C SER A 29 -15.04 26.26 4.22
N GLU A 30 -13.84 26.83 4.24
CA GLU A 30 -13.14 27.11 5.48
C GLU A 30 -14.11 27.94 6.32
N LEU A 31 -14.78 27.27 7.25
CA LEU A 31 -15.43 27.94 8.37
C LEU A 31 -14.32 28.64 9.12
N GLU A 32 -14.48 29.94 9.35
CA GLU A 32 -13.54 30.74 10.12
C GLU A 32 -13.18 30.01 11.42
N ASP A 33 -11.89 30.07 11.77
CA ASP A 33 -11.28 29.42 12.92
C ASP A 33 -12.01 29.79 14.21
N ASN A 34 -12.97 28.94 14.58
CA ASN A 34 -13.70 29.01 15.84
C ASN A 34 -12.74 28.56 16.93
N ASN A 35 -11.83 29.45 17.35
CA ASN A 35 -10.76 29.16 18.30
C ASN A 35 -11.25 28.38 19.54
N THR A 36 -11.08 27.06 19.46
CA THR A 36 -11.52 26.03 20.40
C THR A 36 -10.43 25.64 21.39
N SER A 37 -9.26 26.29 21.35
CA SER A 37 -8.10 25.93 22.16
C SER A 37 -8.49 25.84 23.64
N THR A 38 -8.28 24.67 24.25
CA THR A 38 -8.19 24.58 25.70
C THR A 38 -6.96 25.38 26.10
N LYS A 39 -7.22 26.47 26.80
CA LYS A 39 -6.18 27.33 27.36
C LYS A 39 -6.08 26.96 28.82
N HIS A 40 -5.04 26.25 29.23
CA HIS A 40 -4.76 26.03 30.64
C HIS A 40 -4.61 27.41 31.34
N ILE A 41 -5.47 27.72 32.31
CA ILE A 41 -5.40 28.97 33.08
C ILE A 41 -4.98 28.65 34.50
N TYR A 42 -3.69 28.38 34.66
CA TYR A 42 -2.97 28.53 35.92
C TYR A 42 -1.70 29.35 35.71
N PRO A 43 -1.21 30.04 36.76
CA PRO A 43 0.14 30.57 36.72
C PRO A 43 1.11 29.40 36.65
N ALA A 44 2.01 29.42 35.65
CA ALA A 44 2.97 28.34 35.38
C ALA A 44 3.88 27.98 36.56
N ASN A 45 3.92 28.82 37.60
CA ASN A 45 4.47 28.50 38.91
C ASN A 45 3.47 28.92 40.00
N GLU A 46 3.05 27.98 40.84
CA GLU A 46 2.42 28.30 42.12
C GLU A 46 3.49 28.86 43.07
N THR A 47 3.49 30.17 43.30
CA THR A 47 4.55 30.84 44.08
C THR A 47 4.29 30.87 45.59
N TYR A 48 3.45 29.97 46.11
CA TYR A 48 3.09 29.88 47.52
C TYR A 48 3.67 28.60 48.15
N THR A 49 4.10 28.69 49.40
CA THR A 49 4.56 27.53 50.18
C THR A 49 3.42 26.92 50.97
N GLU A 50 3.53 25.65 51.33
CA GLU A 50 2.59 24.96 52.24
C GLU A 50 2.37 25.78 53.53
N GLN A 51 3.44 26.32 54.12
CA GLN A 51 3.36 27.15 55.33
C GLN A 51 2.43 28.38 55.16
N ILE A 52 2.43 29.02 53.99
CA ILE A 52 1.53 30.17 53.73
C ILE A 52 0.06 29.71 53.73
N ILE A 53 -0.22 28.49 53.24
CA ILE A 53 -1.57 27.90 53.30
C ILE A 53 -1.98 27.72 54.76
N LEU A 54 -1.12 27.11 55.57
CA LEU A 54 -1.39 26.84 56.99
C LEU A 54 -1.60 28.14 57.77
N ASP A 55 -0.71 29.13 57.64
CA ASP A 55 -0.83 30.43 58.30
C ASP A 55 -2.10 31.20 57.87
N THR A 56 -2.55 31.01 56.62
CA THR A 56 -3.72 31.69 56.04
C THR A 56 -5.04 31.00 56.35
N LEU A 57 -5.08 29.66 56.43
CA LEU A 57 -6.30 28.90 56.64
C LEU A 57 -6.48 28.36 58.05
N ILE A 58 -5.45 28.27 58.89
CA ILE A 58 -5.58 27.81 60.28
C ILE A 58 -5.50 29.02 61.22
N ASN A 59 -6.45 29.16 62.16
CA ASN A 59 -6.44 30.28 63.11
C ASN A 59 -5.41 30.07 64.23
N THR A 60 -5.53 28.94 64.91
CA THR A 60 -4.50 28.42 65.82
C THR A 60 -4.49 26.90 65.66
N ASN A 61 -3.34 26.28 65.83
CA ASN A 61 -3.23 24.82 65.74
C ASN A 61 -4.20 24.12 66.71
N ASN A 62 -4.50 24.74 67.85
CA ASN A 62 -5.40 24.20 68.87
C ASN A 62 -6.89 24.28 68.53
N ALA A 63 -7.32 25.09 67.56
CA ALA A 63 -8.73 25.18 67.17
C ALA A 63 -9.12 23.97 66.31
N ARG A 64 -9.23 22.79 66.93
CA ARG A 64 -9.52 21.51 66.27
C ARG A 64 -10.12 20.51 67.28
N TRP A 65 -10.89 19.55 66.78
CA TRP A 65 -11.67 18.62 67.63
C TRP A 65 -10.83 17.77 68.60
N ASN A 66 -9.56 17.52 68.29
CA ASN A 66 -8.60 16.82 69.15
C ASN A 66 -7.44 17.75 69.59
N TYR A 67 -7.76 18.95 70.08
CA TYR A 67 -6.82 20.02 70.44
C TYR A 67 -5.65 19.60 71.35
N ASP A 68 -5.81 18.52 72.13
CA ASP A 68 -4.83 17.95 73.07
C ASP A 68 -3.94 16.83 72.49
N ALA A 69 -4.27 16.28 71.32
CA ALA A 69 -3.45 15.31 70.60
C ALA A 69 -2.27 15.98 69.86
N PRO A 70 -1.29 15.23 69.30
CA PRO A 70 -0.39 15.79 68.28
C PRO A 70 -1.14 16.23 67.02
N LEU A 71 -0.60 17.21 66.28
CA LEU A 71 -1.09 17.53 64.93
C LEU A 71 -0.94 16.33 63.99
N GLY A 72 -1.84 16.23 63.01
CA GLY A 72 -1.90 15.07 62.11
C GLY A 72 -2.47 13.80 62.77
N THR A 73 -3.05 13.89 63.97
CA THR A 73 -3.72 12.76 64.62
C THR A 73 -5.18 12.69 64.19
N ALA A 74 -5.66 11.47 63.89
CA ALA A 74 -7.05 11.21 63.54
C ALA A 74 -8.04 11.70 64.59
N VAL A 75 -9.28 11.97 64.18
CA VAL A 75 -10.38 12.32 65.09
C VAL A 75 -11.69 11.64 64.70
N THR A 76 -12.51 11.31 65.70
CA THR A 76 -13.92 10.92 65.50
C THR A 76 -14.81 12.04 66.01
N ILE A 77 -15.71 12.52 65.16
CA ILE A 77 -16.69 13.56 65.47
C ILE A 77 -18.08 12.93 65.41
N ASN A 78 -18.77 12.89 66.54
CA ASN A 78 -20.15 12.43 66.63
C ASN A 78 -21.09 13.55 66.22
N PHE A 79 -21.82 13.37 65.13
CA PHE A 79 -22.76 14.38 64.63
C PHE A 79 -24.20 13.91 64.74
N SER A 80 -25.13 14.87 64.75
CA SER A 80 -26.56 14.58 64.62
C SER A 80 -27.30 15.68 63.89
N PHE A 81 -28.55 15.40 63.53
CA PHE A 81 -29.49 16.38 62.96
C PHE A 81 -30.48 16.79 64.04
N ALA A 82 -30.70 18.10 64.21
CA ALA A 82 -31.64 18.59 65.19
C ALA A 82 -33.07 18.09 64.91
N THR A 83 -33.74 17.67 65.97
CA THR A 83 -35.14 17.22 66.00
C THR A 83 -35.92 17.98 67.07
N ALA A 84 -37.24 17.92 67.03
CA ALA A 84 -38.09 18.46 68.11
C ALA A 84 -37.73 17.88 69.50
N GLU A 85 -37.31 16.61 69.57
CA GLU A 85 -36.93 15.93 70.81
C GLU A 85 -35.53 16.32 71.32
N SER A 86 -34.68 16.87 70.45
CA SER A 86 -33.31 17.26 70.82
C SER A 86 -33.25 18.44 71.80
N GLY A 87 -34.30 19.25 71.88
CA GLY A 87 -34.36 20.45 72.74
C GLY A 87 -33.60 21.67 72.19
N TYR A 88 -32.90 21.54 71.06
CA TYR A 88 -32.03 22.60 70.50
C TYR A 88 -32.70 23.50 69.46
N LEU A 89 -34.02 23.46 69.33
CA LEU A 89 -34.78 24.46 68.57
C LEU A 89 -34.85 25.75 69.41
N ASN A 90 -33.86 26.63 69.26
CA ASN A 90 -33.76 27.88 70.02
C ASN A 90 -34.96 28.79 69.71
N PRO A 91 -35.81 29.15 70.70
CA PRO A 91 -37.06 29.86 70.44
C PRO A 91 -36.91 31.35 70.15
N ILE A 92 -35.70 31.91 70.14
CA ILE A 92 -35.50 33.38 70.11
C ILE A 92 -35.46 33.97 68.69
N LEU A 93 -35.07 33.21 67.65
CA LEU A 93 -34.95 33.72 66.27
C LEU A 93 -35.45 32.73 65.21
N TYR A 94 -36.77 32.80 64.95
CA TYR A 94 -37.45 32.36 63.73
C TYR A 94 -37.49 30.85 63.41
N GLU A 95 -38.26 30.48 62.37
CA GLU A 95 -38.78 29.12 62.16
C GLU A 95 -37.67 28.11 61.80
N HIS A 96 -37.40 27.19 62.72
CA HIS A 96 -36.56 26.02 62.48
C HIS A 96 -37.38 24.84 61.96
N ARG A 97 -36.80 24.07 61.03
CA ARG A 97 -37.36 22.78 60.55
C ARG A 97 -36.34 21.65 60.68
N GLU A 98 -36.82 20.42 60.79
CA GLU A 98 -35.96 19.26 60.72
C GLU A 98 -35.39 19.06 59.29
N TYR A 99 -34.20 18.44 59.22
CA TYR A 99 -33.64 17.96 57.97
C TYR A 99 -34.51 16.82 57.40
N LYS A 100 -34.83 16.91 56.10
CA LYS A 100 -35.46 15.82 55.35
C LYS A 100 -34.40 14.78 55.00
N ASN A 101 -34.81 13.52 54.76
CA ASN A 101 -33.88 12.42 54.52
C ASN A 101 -32.87 12.70 53.37
N TYR A 102 -33.32 13.28 52.24
CA TYR A 102 -32.42 13.62 51.14
C TYR A 102 -31.40 14.73 51.48
N GLU A 103 -31.73 15.63 52.42
CA GLU A 103 -30.83 16.67 52.92
C GLU A 103 -29.79 16.05 53.88
N LYS A 104 -30.23 15.09 54.73
CA LYS A 104 -29.32 14.27 55.54
C LYS A 104 -28.35 13.49 54.67
N ASP A 105 -28.83 12.89 53.59
CA ASP A 105 -28.00 12.14 52.63
C ASP A 105 -27.01 13.05 51.87
N ALA A 106 -27.39 14.29 51.58
CA ALA A 106 -26.46 15.29 51.01
C ALA A 106 -25.36 15.68 52.01
N VAL A 107 -25.71 15.91 53.28
CA VAL A 107 -24.73 16.16 54.37
C VAL A 107 -23.80 14.96 54.54
N ARG A 108 -24.34 13.73 54.65
CA ARG A 108 -23.55 12.49 54.76
C ARG A 108 -22.54 12.34 53.62
N LYS A 109 -22.93 12.66 52.39
CA LYS A 109 -22.02 12.64 51.21
C LYS A 109 -20.91 13.69 51.29
N VAL A 110 -21.17 14.87 51.85
CA VAL A 110 -20.13 15.88 52.08
C VAL A 110 -19.18 15.42 53.19
N LEU A 111 -19.72 14.94 54.32
CA LEU A 111 -18.94 14.37 55.42
C LEU A 111 -18.04 13.22 54.95
N GLN A 112 -18.58 12.29 54.15
CA GLN A 112 -17.82 11.22 53.52
C GLN A 112 -16.67 11.77 52.65
N SER A 113 -16.93 12.76 51.77
CA SER A 113 -15.87 13.33 50.92
C SER A 113 -14.77 14.05 51.70
N ILE A 114 -15.08 14.55 52.90
CA ILE A 114 -14.09 15.10 53.84
C ILE A 114 -13.27 13.95 54.47
N SER A 115 -13.93 12.87 54.92
CA SER A 115 -13.26 11.66 55.42
C SER A 115 -12.38 10.97 54.37
N GLU A 116 -12.71 11.08 53.09
CA GLU A 116 -11.88 10.58 51.98
C GLU A 116 -10.62 11.44 51.77
N SER A 117 -10.62 12.70 52.24
CA SER A 117 -9.49 13.63 52.09
C SER A 117 -8.61 13.77 53.34
N ALA A 118 -9.15 13.55 54.55
CA ALA A 118 -8.45 13.67 55.83
C ALA A 118 -8.94 12.61 56.84
N ASP A 119 -8.13 12.29 57.86
CA ASP A 119 -8.40 11.22 58.85
C ASP A 119 -9.45 11.62 59.91
N ILE A 120 -10.62 12.03 59.43
CA ILE A 120 -11.76 12.54 60.20
C ILE A 120 -12.90 11.54 60.04
N THR A 121 -13.28 10.84 61.10
CA THR A 121 -14.41 9.91 61.11
C THR A 121 -15.67 10.60 61.61
N PHE A 122 -16.68 10.76 60.75
CA PHE A 122 -17.99 11.28 61.16
C PHE A 122 -18.93 10.13 61.57
N ASN A 123 -19.39 10.14 62.83
CA ASN A 123 -20.25 9.11 63.38
C ASN A 123 -21.65 9.69 63.66
N GLU A 124 -22.68 9.23 62.96
CA GLU A 124 -24.05 9.72 63.21
C GLU A 124 -24.63 9.09 64.48
N VAL A 125 -25.01 9.93 65.44
CA VAL A 125 -25.63 9.51 66.71
C VAL A 125 -27.03 10.10 66.87
N ASN A 126 -27.82 9.57 67.81
CA ASN A 126 -29.13 10.15 68.15
C ASN A 126 -28.98 11.58 68.68
N SER A 127 -29.88 12.48 68.29
CA SER A 127 -29.83 13.92 68.63
C SER A 127 -30.00 14.23 70.13
N THR A 128 -30.45 13.24 70.91
CA THR A 128 -30.58 13.26 72.37
C THR A 128 -29.43 12.57 73.10
N SER A 129 -28.39 12.10 72.38
CA SER A 129 -27.22 11.46 72.98
C SER A 129 -26.37 12.48 73.76
N SER A 130 -25.75 12.05 74.85
CA SER A 130 -24.89 12.90 75.69
C SER A 130 -23.49 13.17 75.12
N ASN A 131 -23.21 12.68 73.91
CA ASN A 131 -21.92 12.77 73.22
C ASN A 131 -22.09 13.28 71.78
N VAL A 132 -23.07 14.16 71.52
CA VAL A 132 -23.12 14.87 70.23
C VAL A 132 -22.06 15.97 70.27
N ASP A 133 -21.05 15.86 69.42
CA ASP A 133 -20.03 16.88 69.25
C ASP A 133 -20.57 18.02 68.36
N MET A 134 -21.28 17.65 67.29
CA MET A 134 -21.78 18.58 66.25
C MET A 134 -23.27 18.39 65.93
N MET A 135 -24.03 19.49 65.88
CA MET A 135 -25.46 19.49 65.58
C MET A 135 -25.78 20.26 64.29
N PHE A 136 -26.34 19.57 63.30
CA PHE A 136 -26.82 20.18 62.07
C PHE A 136 -28.23 20.76 62.25
N THR A 137 -28.42 22.03 61.89
CA THR A 137 -29.68 22.78 62.01
C THR A 137 -30.04 23.52 60.73
N ILE A 138 -31.34 23.78 60.51
CA ILE A 138 -31.86 24.66 59.44
C ILE A 138 -32.48 25.89 60.08
N GLY A 139 -32.18 27.08 59.56
CA GLY A 139 -32.84 28.35 59.90
C GLY A 139 -33.29 29.13 58.66
N ILE A 140 -33.67 30.39 58.85
CA ILE A 140 -34.15 31.32 57.79
C ILE A 140 -33.24 32.56 57.61
N ASP A 141 -31.96 32.41 57.91
CA ASP A 141 -30.99 33.49 58.05
C ASP A 141 -29.57 32.94 57.82
N GLU A 142 -28.56 33.78 57.66
CA GLU A 142 -27.21 33.47 57.14
C GLU A 142 -26.60 32.12 57.59
N ASP A 143 -25.89 31.46 56.66
CA ASP A 143 -25.14 30.22 56.89
C ASP A 143 -23.98 30.44 57.86
N LEU A 144 -23.93 29.66 58.94
CA LEU A 144 -22.94 29.82 60.02
C LEU A 144 -22.53 28.47 60.59
N ALA A 145 -21.30 28.40 61.09
CA ALA A 145 -20.83 27.30 61.93
C ALA A 145 -20.04 27.82 63.12
N ASP A 146 -20.22 27.19 64.27
CA ASP A 146 -19.35 27.42 65.42
C ASP A 146 -17.96 26.81 65.17
N ALA A 147 -16.92 27.49 65.63
CA ALA A 147 -15.55 26.97 65.57
C ALA A 147 -15.38 25.74 66.48
N PRO A 148 -14.52 24.76 66.12
CA PRO A 148 -14.22 23.63 66.99
C PRO A 148 -13.61 24.09 68.33
N PRO A 149 -13.66 23.25 69.37
CA PRO A 149 -13.05 23.59 70.65
C PRO A 149 -11.54 23.87 70.53
N SER A 150 -11.06 24.89 71.23
CA SER A 150 -9.65 25.25 71.30
C SER A 150 -8.96 24.76 72.59
N ASN A 151 -9.75 24.30 73.56
CA ASN A 151 -9.31 23.92 74.91
C ASN A 151 -10.36 23.04 75.62
N SER A 152 -9.99 22.52 76.79
CA SER A 152 -10.81 21.60 77.60
C SER A 152 -12.12 22.17 78.14
N THR A 153 -12.25 23.50 78.27
CA THR A 153 -13.48 24.13 78.77
C THR A 153 -14.53 24.27 77.66
N GLU A 154 -14.07 24.46 76.42
CA GLU A 154 -14.91 24.51 75.22
C GLU A 154 -15.37 23.13 74.75
N ALA A 155 -14.58 22.08 75.00
CA ALA A 155 -14.82 20.72 74.50
C ALA A 155 -16.08 20.03 75.06
N SER A 156 -16.74 20.60 76.08
CA SER A 156 -18.00 20.05 76.65
C SER A 156 -19.27 20.62 76.03
N GLU A 157 -19.16 21.55 75.07
CA GLU A 157 -20.29 22.23 74.43
C GLU A 157 -20.53 21.69 73.02
N ILE A 158 -21.80 21.47 72.67
CA ILE A 158 -22.20 21.11 71.30
C ILE A 158 -21.94 22.29 70.36
N ARG A 159 -21.35 22.02 69.20
CA ARG A 159 -21.15 23.01 68.13
C ARG A 159 -22.24 22.91 67.08
N TYR A 160 -22.78 24.04 66.63
CA TYR A 160 -23.83 24.10 65.63
C TYR A 160 -23.27 24.33 64.24
N VAL A 161 -23.81 23.60 63.26
CA VAL A 161 -23.70 23.91 61.84
C VAL A 161 -25.10 24.29 61.37
N LYS A 162 -25.30 25.56 61.04
CA LYS A 162 -26.57 26.14 60.63
C LYS A 162 -26.50 26.48 59.15
N LEU A 163 -27.47 25.98 58.38
CA LEU A 163 -27.66 26.35 56.98
C LEU A 163 -28.96 27.14 56.82
N ASP A 164 -28.94 28.08 55.88
CA ASP A 164 -30.14 28.78 55.44
C ASP A 164 -31.04 27.84 54.61
N GLY A 165 -32.29 27.70 55.04
CA GLY A 165 -33.32 26.94 54.37
C GLY A 165 -33.82 27.57 53.06
N GLU A 166 -33.61 28.88 52.84
CA GLU A 166 -34.03 29.58 51.63
C GLU A 166 -32.96 29.58 50.53
N SER A 167 -31.69 29.85 50.86
CA SER A 167 -30.60 29.96 49.88
C SER A 167 -29.72 28.71 49.70
N THR A 168 -29.51 27.90 50.74
CA THR A 168 -28.53 26.79 50.70
C THR A 168 -29.14 25.42 50.39
N LEU A 169 -30.42 25.20 50.73
CA LEU A 169 -31.11 23.92 50.50
C LEU A 169 -32.44 24.08 49.74
N ALA A 170 -32.35 24.65 48.53
CA ALA A 170 -33.49 24.79 47.62
C ALA A 170 -34.12 23.42 47.22
N TYR A 171 -35.44 23.42 47.07
CA TYR A 171 -36.31 22.23 47.12
C TYR A 171 -36.25 21.29 45.90
N PHE A 172 -36.13 19.98 46.16
CA PHE A 172 -36.40 18.90 45.20
C PHE A 172 -37.87 18.45 45.32
N ASN A 173 -38.63 18.41 44.22
CA ASN A 173 -39.92 17.72 44.16
C ASN A 173 -39.73 16.28 43.63
N PRO A 174 -39.87 15.23 44.46
CA PRO A 174 -39.69 13.85 44.02
C PRO A 174 -40.86 13.29 43.17
N GLU A 175 -42.02 13.97 43.08
CA GLU A 175 -43.21 13.45 42.37
C GLU A 175 -43.34 13.95 40.91
N ARG A 176 -42.22 14.19 40.21
CA ARG A 176 -42.27 14.86 38.89
C ARG A 176 -42.58 13.99 37.66
N ASP A 177 -42.93 12.72 37.86
CA ASP A 177 -43.37 11.81 36.77
C ASP A 177 -44.86 11.91 36.40
N VAL A 178 -45.66 12.74 37.09
CA VAL A 178 -47.15 12.68 36.97
C VAL A 178 -47.84 13.94 36.40
N LEU A 179 -47.14 15.02 36.05
CA LEU A 179 -47.76 16.21 35.42
C LEU A 179 -46.91 16.85 34.31
N PRO A 180 -47.52 17.30 33.20
CA PRO A 180 -46.80 17.80 32.04
C PRO A 180 -46.19 19.20 32.26
N TYR A 181 -45.07 19.40 31.57
CA TYR A 181 -44.22 20.60 31.52
C TYR A 181 -44.99 21.95 31.55
N GLN A 182 -44.90 22.67 32.68
CA GLN A 182 -44.96 24.14 32.67
C GLN A 182 -43.54 24.71 32.82
N LYS A 183 -43.12 25.47 31.81
CA LYS A 183 -41.86 26.21 31.80
C LYS A 183 -42.06 27.55 32.51
N ILE A 184 -41.61 27.65 33.76
CA ILE A 184 -41.67 28.91 34.52
C ILE A 184 -40.36 29.69 34.27
N THR A 185 -40.48 30.85 33.63
CA THR A 185 -39.36 31.78 33.44
C THR A 185 -39.25 32.74 34.63
N ALA A 186 -38.61 32.30 35.71
CA ALA A 186 -38.00 33.15 36.74
C ALA A 186 -37.04 32.31 37.61
N SER A 187 -35.75 32.68 37.59
CA SER A 187 -34.69 32.40 38.57
C SER A 187 -35.03 31.43 39.71
N ASN A 188 -35.05 30.12 39.44
CA ASN A 188 -35.14 29.08 40.46
C ASN A 188 -34.27 27.88 40.07
N ILE A 189 -33.52 27.41 41.07
CA ILE A 189 -32.52 26.35 40.97
C ILE A 189 -33.18 24.98 41.07
N ASP A 190 -32.83 24.10 40.15
CA ASP A 190 -33.25 22.69 40.09
C ASP A 190 -32.04 21.83 40.46
N TYR A 191 -32.20 20.75 41.22
CA TYR A 191 -31.08 19.86 41.58
C TYR A 191 -30.58 19.00 40.41
N LYS A 192 -31.28 19.04 39.26
CA LYS A 192 -30.77 18.62 37.95
C LYS A 192 -29.88 19.68 37.27
N HIS A 193 -29.76 20.88 37.86
CA HIS A 193 -29.12 22.06 37.26
C HIS A 193 -28.18 22.88 38.20
N ASP A 194 -28.29 22.82 39.54
CA ASP A 194 -27.34 23.46 40.50
C ASP A 194 -27.29 22.74 41.87
N TYR A 195 -26.89 21.46 41.86
CA TYR A 195 -26.47 20.71 43.06
C TYR A 195 -25.19 21.30 43.71
N ALA A 196 -24.37 21.96 42.90
CA ALA A 196 -23.01 22.33 43.26
C ALA A 196 -22.97 23.52 44.24
N THR A 197 -23.90 24.48 44.17
CA THR A 197 -23.99 25.58 45.16
C THR A 197 -24.21 25.03 46.58
N ALA A 198 -25.17 24.12 46.76
CA ALA A 198 -25.48 23.53 48.08
C ALA A 198 -24.28 22.76 48.68
N LYS A 199 -23.57 21.97 47.86
CA LYS A 199 -22.34 21.30 48.30
C LYS A 199 -21.24 22.31 48.66
N LYS A 200 -21.05 23.38 47.87
CA LYS A 200 -20.03 24.40 48.17
C LYS A 200 -20.26 25.04 49.54
N THR A 201 -21.50 25.45 49.84
CA THR A 201 -21.82 26.05 51.15
C THR A 201 -21.61 25.05 52.29
N LEU A 202 -22.06 23.80 52.13
CA LEU A 202 -21.79 22.74 53.10
C LEU A 202 -20.29 22.58 53.37
N LEU A 203 -19.47 22.47 52.33
CA LEU A 203 -18.01 22.37 52.45
C LEU A 203 -17.39 23.62 53.11
N HIS A 204 -17.90 24.81 52.81
CA HIS A 204 -17.46 26.08 53.40
C HIS A 204 -17.68 26.10 54.92
N VAL A 205 -18.93 25.89 55.37
CA VAL A 205 -19.23 25.89 56.81
C VAL A 205 -18.56 24.71 57.53
N MET A 206 -18.33 23.60 56.83
CA MET A 206 -17.61 22.46 57.38
C MET A 206 -16.12 22.74 57.55
N GLY A 207 -15.48 23.47 56.63
CA GLY A 207 -14.11 23.95 56.81
C GLY A 207 -13.98 24.77 58.11
N LEU A 208 -14.91 25.71 58.34
CA LEU A 208 -14.96 26.51 59.58
C LEU A 208 -15.16 25.63 60.82
N ALA A 209 -16.14 24.72 60.79
CA ALA A 209 -16.45 23.79 61.89
C ALA A 209 -15.33 22.78 62.18
N LEU A 210 -14.38 22.61 61.27
CA LEU A 210 -13.21 21.74 61.41
C LEU A 210 -11.92 22.51 61.77
N GLY A 211 -11.98 23.83 61.91
CA GLY A 211 -10.85 24.64 62.44
C GLY A 211 -10.20 25.58 61.42
N LEU A 212 -10.72 25.62 60.20
CA LEU A 212 -10.23 26.54 59.18
C LEU A 212 -10.84 27.95 59.34
N LYS A 213 -10.23 28.95 58.72
CA LYS A 213 -10.69 30.34 58.65
C LYS A 213 -10.66 30.84 57.20
N HIS A 214 -11.40 31.92 56.93
CA HIS A 214 -11.37 32.57 55.61
C HIS A 214 -9.95 33.05 55.24
N PRO A 215 -9.51 32.91 53.98
CA PRO A 215 -8.16 33.27 53.53
C PRO A 215 -7.92 34.79 53.38
N PHE A 216 -8.80 35.61 53.96
CA PHE A 216 -8.80 37.06 53.83
C PHE A 216 -9.22 37.73 55.14
N SER A 217 -8.77 38.97 55.34
CA SER A 217 -9.12 39.80 56.49
C SER A 217 -9.29 41.26 56.07
N SER A 218 -9.52 42.15 57.04
CA SER A 218 -9.41 43.60 56.83
C SER A 218 -8.07 44.05 56.23
N ASP A 219 -7.02 43.25 56.46
CA ASP A 219 -5.64 43.60 56.17
C ASP A 219 -5.19 43.05 54.80
N GLY A 220 -6.06 42.30 54.12
CA GLY A 220 -5.86 41.85 52.74
C GLY A 220 -5.99 40.34 52.54
N ARG A 221 -5.30 39.84 51.50
CA ARG A 221 -5.33 38.46 51.01
C ARG A 221 -3.91 37.90 50.93
N PRO A 222 -3.41 37.16 51.94
CA PRO A 222 -2.03 36.67 51.95
C PRO A 222 -1.68 35.77 50.76
N LEU A 223 -2.65 35.00 50.27
CA LEU A 223 -2.52 34.14 49.07
C LEU A 223 -2.54 34.92 47.74
N GLY A 224 -2.75 36.24 47.74
CA GLY A 224 -2.74 37.07 46.54
C GLY A 224 -3.68 36.54 45.45
N ASN A 225 -3.14 36.28 44.26
CA ASN A 225 -3.89 35.75 43.10
C ASN A 225 -4.43 34.32 43.31
N PHE A 226 -3.94 33.59 44.32
CA PHE A 226 -4.40 32.24 44.66
C PHE A 226 -5.58 32.24 45.66
N SER A 227 -5.95 33.41 46.20
CA SER A 227 -7.14 33.63 47.05
C SER A 227 -8.43 33.54 46.20
N THR A 228 -8.76 32.35 45.69
CA THR A 228 -9.93 32.10 44.81
C THR A 228 -10.66 30.79 45.14
N GLU A 229 -11.95 30.71 44.77
CA GLU A 229 -12.80 29.51 44.92
C GLU A 229 -12.29 28.22 44.22
N TYR A 230 -11.22 28.32 43.42
CA TYR A 230 -10.51 27.18 42.83
C TYR A 230 -9.60 26.47 43.85
N PHE A 231 -8.98 27.21 44.77
CA PHE A 231 -7.95 26.70 45.67
C PHE A 231 -8.45 26.41 47.09
N THR A 232 -9.51 27.08 47.54
CA THR A 232 -10.17 26.85 48.84
C THR A 232 -11.68 27.11 48.75
N VAL A 233 -12.50 26.28 49.40
CA VAL A 233 -13.95 26.51 49.55
C VAL A 233 -14.29 27.69 50.45
N LEU A 234 -13.32 28.16 51.24
CA LEU A 234 -13.45 29.25 52.22
C LEU A 234 -13.40 30.65 51.58
N GLU A 235 -13.29 30.71 50.26
CA GLU A 235 -13.22 31.96 49.50
C GLU A 235 -14.58 32.36 48.89
N PHE A 236 -14.74 33.68 48.69
CA PHE A 236 -15.88 34.30 48.01
C PHE A 236 -15.50 34.96 46.67
N VAL A 237 -14.20 35.18 46.42
CA VAL A 237 -13.68 35.62 45.13
C VAL A 237 -13.64 34.46 44.13
N THR A 238 -14.49 34.55 43.11
CA THR A 238 -14.33 33.75 41.89
C THR A 238 -13.06 34.20 41.16
N GLY A 239 -12.18 33.25 40.79
CA GLY A 239 -10.93 33.54 40.11
C GLY A 239 -11.11 34.12 38.69
N ALA A 240 -10.01 34.51 38.07
CA ALA A 240 -10.03 35.18 36.76
C ALA A 240 -10.27 34.18 35.60
N GLY A 241 -11.43 34.27 34.96
CA GLY A 241 -11.77 33.53 33.75
C GLY A 241 -13.12 33.98 33.17
N PRO A 242 -13.36 33.83 31.84
CA PRO A 242 -14.65 34.15 31.25
C PRO A 242 -15.69 33.08 31.61
N ASN A 243 -16.76 33.52 32.27
CA ASN A 243 -17.97 32.78 32.67
C ASN A 243 -17.83 31.76 33.82
N LYS A 244 -18.90 31.67 34.61
CA LYS A 244 -19.04 30.81 35.80
C LYS A 244 -19.95 29.61 35.48
N PRO A 245 -19.47 28.36 35.51
CA PRO A 245 -20.40 27.22 35.46
C PRO A 245 -20.33 26.27 36.67
N PHE A 246 -19.26 26.27 37.48
CA PHE A 246 -19.06 25.22 38.49
C PHE A 246 -18.71 25.76 39.88
N LYS A 247 -19.42 25.23 40.89
CA LYS A 247 -19.18 25.43 42.32
C LYS A 247 -18.46 24.21 42.88
N ALA A 248 -17.74 24.35 43.99
CA ALA A 248 -17.01 23.24 44.59
C ALA A 248 -17.96 22.15 45.09
N THR A 249 -17.84 20.94 44.54
CA THR A 249 -18.60 19.76 44.96
C THR A 249 -17.86 18.90 45.99
N ASN A 250 -16.54 19.06 46.08
CA ASN A 250 -15.61 18.45 47.04
C ASN A 250 -14.67 19.54 47.59
N LEU A 251 -13.86 19.23 48.62
CA LEU A 251 -12.80 20.12 49.12
C LEU A 251 -11.81 20.52 48.02
N ARG A 252 -11.13 21.66 48.18
CA ARG A 252 -10.03 22.08 47.29
C ARG A 252 -8.67 21.79 47.90
N LYS A 253 -7.63 21.82 47.06
CA LYS A 253 -6.21 21.62 47.39
C LYS A 253 -5.80 22.21 48.74
N MET A 254 -6.06 23.49 48.99
CA MET A 254 -5.62 24.16 50.22
C MET A 254 -6.44 23.74 51.45
N ASP A 255 -7.72 23.43 51.28
CA ASP A 255 -8.56 22.92 52.37
C ASP A 255 -8.08 21.53 52.80
N ILE A 256 -7.74 20.67 51.83
CA ILE A 256 -7.22 19.32 52.07
C ILE A 256 -5.90 19.39 52.82
N ILE A 257 -4.93 20.18 52.33
CA ILE A 257 -3.62 20.39 53.00
C ILE A 257 -3.81 20.85 54.45
N ALA A 258 -4.67 21.84 54.69
CA ALA A 258 -4.90 22.37 56.03
C ALA A 258 -5.59 21.36 56.96
N LEU A 259 -6.58 20.60 56.46
CA LEU A 259 -7.24 19.55 57.25
C LEU A 259 -6.32 18.34 57.52
N GLN A 260 -5.47 17.96 56.57
CA GLN A 260 -4.46 16.92 56.78
C GLN A 260 -3.39 17.35 57.79
N HIS A 261 -3.02 18.63 57.83
CA HIS A 261 -2.14 19.16 58.87
C HIS A 261 -2.78 19.07 60.27
N LEU A 262 -4.08 19.34 60.39
CA LEU A 262 -4.80 19.25 61.67
C LEU A 262 -5.03 17.79 62.10
N TYR A 263 -5.51 16.93 61.19
CA TYR A 263 -6.09 15.63 61.51
C TYR A 263 -5.40 14.42 60.87
N GLY A 264 -4.51 14.61 59.90
CA GLY A 264 -3.79 13.54 59.20
C GLY A 264 -4.40 13.18 57.84
N LYS A 265 -3.62 12.46 57.03
CA LYS A 265 -4.05 11.94 55.71
C LYS A 265 -5.08 10.83 55.90
N SER A 266 -6.08 10.76 55.03
CA SER A 266 -7.10 9.71 55.11
C SER A 266 -6.49 8.30 55.01
N LYS A 267 -7.10 7.36 55.71
CA LYS A 267 -6.84 5.91 55.55
C LYS A 267 -7.89 5.21 54.68
N LEU A 268 -8.85 5.96 54.13
CA LEU A 268 -9.83 5.42 53.18
C LEU A 268 -9.11 5.28 51.83
N ILE A 269 -8.58 4.08 51.59
CA ILE A 269 -7.94 3.71 50.33
C ILE A 269 -8.97 3.89 49.21
N SER A 270 -8.84 4.98 48.46
CA SER A 270 -9.65 5.29 47.30
C SER A 270 -9.09 4.53 46.11
N ASN A 271 -9.76 3.42 45.79
CA ASN A 271 -9.38 2.40 44.81
C ASN A 271 -8.03 1.73 45.12
N ALA A 272 -7.91 0.46 44.70
CA ALA A 272 -6.85 -0.44 45.16
C ALA A 272 -6.39 -1.41 44.07
N GLY A 273 -6.49 -0.98 42.81
CA GLY A 273 -6.19 -1.76 41.63
C GLY A 273 -6.51 -1.01 40.35
N ASP A 274 -5.76 -1.38 39.31
CA ASP A 274 -5.63 -0.73 38.01
C ASP A 274 -6.98 -0.30 37.39
N THR A 275 -7.16 1.01 37.23
CA THR A 275 -8.41 1.66 36.82
C THR A 275 -8.19 2.60 35.63
N ILE A 276 -9.05 2.46 34.61
CA ILE A 276 -9.08 3.36 33.45
C ILE A 276 -10.23 4.36 33.61
N TYR A 277 -9.87 5.64 33.71
CA TYR A 277 -10.77 6.79 33.79
C TYR A 277 -10.99 7.40 32.41
N THR A 278 -12.06 6.98 31.73
CA THR A 278 -12.41 7.50 30.39
C THR A 278 -13.21 8.80 30.46
N PHE A 279 -12.82 9.81 29.68
CA PHE A 279 -13.60 11.03 29.45
C PHE A 279 -13.79 11.28 27.94
N ASP A 280 -14.79 12.10 27.59
CA ASP A 280 -15.15 12.41 26.21
C ASP A 280 -15.68 13.85 26.04
N ASP A 281 -15.82 14.28 24.78
CA ASP A 281 -16.38 15.59 24.41
C ASP A 281 -17.92 15.66 24.57
N ASN A 282 -18.62 14.70 25.21
CA ASN A 282 -20.09 14.66 25.22
C ASN A 282 -20.72 15.29 26.47
N TYR A 283 -19.99 15.36 27.59
CA TYR A 283 -20.55 15.75 28.89
C TYR A 283 -19.75 16.87 29.56
N ASP A 284 -20.45 17.80 30.20
CA ASP A 284 -19.83 18.80 31.07
C ASP A 284 -19.65 18.23 32.47
N PHE A 285 -18.43 18.27 32.99
CA PHE A 285 -18.10 17.78 34.33
C PHE A 285 -17.18 18.74 35.08
N HIS A 286 -17.14 18.59 36.40
CA HIS A 286 -16.02 19.04 37.22
C HIS A 286 -15.72 17.95 38.26
N GLN A 287 -14.50 17.39 38.26
CA GLN A 287 -14.16 16.23 39.08
C GLN A 287 -12.84 16.40 39.84
N LEU A 288 -12.83 15.94 41.09
CA LEU A 288 -11.62 15.61 41.84
C LEU A 288 -11.41 14.10 41.71
N LEU A 289 -10.29 13.68 41.12
CA LEU A 289 -9.89 12.28 41.15
C LEU A 289 -9.16 12.01 42.47
N ILE A 290 -9.63 10.99 43.18
CA ILE A 290 -8.93 10.41 44.32
C ILE A 290 -8.67 8.95 43.95
N ASP A 291 -7.48 8.70 43.40
CA ASP A 291 -6.88 7.37 43.29
C ASP A 291 -5.46 7.38 43.85
N SER A 292 -5.04 6.35 44.56
CA SER A 292 -3.75 6.37 45.29
C SER A 292 -3.04 5.02 45.31
N ASN A 293 -3.57 4.02 44.60
CA ASN A 293 -3.03 2.66 44.61
C ASN A 293 -3.60 1.83 43.45
N GLY A 294 -2.78 1.66 42.42
CA GLY A 294 -3.08 0.90 41.21
C GLY A 294 -1.94 1.11 40.21
N ASN A 295 -2.14 0.69 38.97
CA ASN A 295 -1.51 1.31 37.81
C ASN A 295 -2.62 1.92 36.96
N ASP A 296 -2.84 3.22 37.12
CA ASP A 296 -4.08 3.88 36.69
C ASP A 296 -3.89 4.71 35.41
N THR A 297 -4.97 4.90 34.65
CA THR A 297 -4.92 5.60 33.34
C THR A 297 -6.03 6.63 33.19
N ILE A 298 -5.70 7.86 32.82
CA ILE A 298 -6.69 8.82 32.31
C ILE A 298 -6.74 8.68 30.79
N SER A 299 -7.91 8.33 30.23
CA SER A 299 -8.06 8.08 28.79
C SER A 299 -9.03 9.06 28.13
N LEU A 300 -8.54 9.76 27.11
CA LEU A 300 -9.28 10.67 26.24
C LEU A 300 -9.38 10.16 24.80
N GLU A 301 -9.17 8.86 24.55
CA GLU A 301 -9.07 8.23 23.20
C GLU A 301 -10.23 8.62 22.26
N THR A 302 -11.43 8.88 22.82
CA THR A 302 -12.62 9.25 22.05
C THR A 302 -12.82 10.75 21.82
N ALA A 303 -12.01 11.60 22.47
CA ALA A 303 -12.02 13.05 22.35
C ALA A 303 -11.42 13.50 20.99
N LYS A 304 -11.95 14.60 20.48
CA LYS A 304 -11.67 15.16 19.14
C LYS A 304 -11.23 16.62 19.19
N ARG A 305 -11.14 17.15 20.41
CA ARG A 305 -10.76 18.52 20.73
C ARG A 305 -9.49 18.47 21.57
N LYS A 306 -8.65 19.51 21.46
CA LYS A 306 -7.46 19.68 22.27
C LYS A 306 -7.75 19.61 23.77
N ASN A 307 -6.94 18.86 24.50
CA ASN A 307 -6.95 18.65 25.94
C ASN A 307 -5.59 18.98 26.54
N ILE A 308 -5.56 19.12 27.86
CA ILE A 308 -4.34 19.24 28.66
C ILE A 308 -4.51 18.36 29.90
N ILE A 309 -3.75 17.27 30.00
CA ILE A 309 -3.74 16.32 31.12
C ILE A 309 -2.50 16.58 31.98
N ASP A 310 -2.69 16.70 33.30
CA ASP A 310 -1.62 16.88 34.28
C ASP A 310 -1.80 15.88 35.42
N LEU A 311 -0.92 14.87 35.46
CA LEU A 311 -0.93 13.76 36.40
C LEU A 311 -0.29 14.11 37.75
N ARG A 312 0.23 15.33 37.93
CA ARG A 312 0.90 15.72 39.17
C ARG A 312 -0.12 15.86 40.32
N PRO A 313 0.21 15.43 41.55
CA PRO A 313 -0.68 15.58 42.69
C PRO A 313 -1.10 17.04 42.89
N SER A 314 -2.39 17.28 43.14
CA SER A 314 -2.98 18.63 43.22
C SER A 314 -2.92 19.49 41.94
N ALA A 315 -2.49 18.97 40.80
CA ALA A 315 -2.54 19.69 39.53
C ALA A 315 -3.94 19.61 38.90
N PHE A 316 -4.18 20.49 37.92
CA PHE A 316 -5.44 20.59 37.21
C PHE A 316 -5.24 20.24 35.74
N SER A 317 -6.11 19.38 35.22
CA SER A 317 -6.26 19.14 33.78
C SER A 317 -7.36 20.04 33.21
N SER A 318 -7.27 20.34 31.93
CA SER A 318 -8.31 21.03 31.14
C SER A 318 -8.74 20.09 30.01
N ILE A 319 -9.73 19.26 30.32
CA ILE A 319 -10.29 18.25 29.40
C ILE A 319 -11.48 18.89 28.69
N ALA A 320 -11.53 18.80 27.37
CA ALA A 320 -12.64 19.32 26.59
C ALA A 320 -13.95 18.59 26.93
N THR A 321 -15.05 19.35 26.90
CA THR A 321 -16.40 18.85 27.23
C THR A 321 -17.36 19.12 26.07
N ASN A 322 -18.66 18.97 26.32
CA ASN A 322 -19.73 19.20 25.37
C ASN A 322 -19.56 20.54 24.61
N LEU A 323 -19.84 20.49 23.31
CA LEU A 323 -19.97 21.69 22.47
C LEU A 323 -21.26 22.44 22.85
N SER A 324 -21.20 23.19 23.96
CA SER A 324 -22.26 24.11 24.35
C SER A 324 -22.62 25.02 23.19
N ARG A 325 -23.93 25.10 22.90
CA ARG A 325 -24.51 25.98 21.88
C ARG A 325 -24.60 27.43 22.33
N ASP A 326 -24.24 27.74 23.57
CA ASP A 326 -24.19 29.11 24.03
C ASP A 326 -22.92 29.78 23.52
N PHE A 327 -23.05 31.05 23.15
CA PHE A 327 -21.98 31.87 22.59
C PHE A 327 -21.74 33.10 23.48
N ASP A 328 -20.52 33.64 23.47
CA ASP A 328 -20.31 35.01 23.98
C ASP A 328 -20.93 36.05 23.03
N ASP A 329 -20.94 37.32 23.46
CA ASP A 329 -21.50 38.43 22.67
C ASP A 329 -20.83 38.58 21.28
N ASP A 330 -19.62 38.05 21.10
CA ASP A 330 -18.86 38.02 19.83
C ASP A 330 -19.14 36.74 19.00
N ARG A 331 -20.12 35.92 19.39
CA ARG A 331 -20.50 34.63 18.78
C ARG A 331 -19.43 33.53 18.84
N ARG A 332 -18.51 33.57 19.81
CA ARG A 332 -17.54 32.49 20.02
C ARG A 332 -18.14 31.46 20.97
N TYR A 333 -17.93 30.18 20.68
CA TYR A 333 -18.46 29.07 21.50
C TYR A 333 -18.02 29.19 22.97
N LEU A 334 -18.96 29.04 23.90
CA LEU A 334 -18.68 29.08 25.36
C LEU A 334 -18.11 27.78 25.92
N GLY A 335 -18.04 26.70 25.14
CA GLY A 335 -17.49 25.39 25.53
C GLY A 335 -15.97 25.36 25.77
N ARG A 336 -15.37 26.43 26.31
CA ARG A 336 -13.99 26.47 26.81
C ARG A 336 -14.02 26.17 28.31
N HIS A 337 -13.93 24.88 28.65
CA HIS A 337 -13.89 24.44 30.04
C HIS A 337 -12.43 24.47 30.49
N TYR A 338 -12.20 25.16 31.60
CA TYR A 338 -10.88 25.34 32.19
C TYR A 338 -10.86 24.59 33.51
N ASN A 339 -9.78 23.86 33.75
CA ASN A 339 -9.43 23.39 35.10
C ASN A 339 -10.55 22.51 35.71
N ASN A 340 -11.23 21.75 34.86
CA ASN A 340 -12.42 20.96 35.19
C ASN A 340 -12.09 19.61 35.82
N PHE A 341 -10.84 19.19 35.76
CA PHE A 341 -10.37 17.98 36.41
C PHE A 341 -9.19 18.33 37.31
N ILE A 342 -9.18 17.82 38.54
CA ILE A 342 -8.10 18.04 39.52
C ILE A 342 -7.69 16.71 40.14
N MET A 343 -6.38 16.50 40.26
CA MET A 343 -5.79 15.39 40.98
C MET A 343 -5.81 15.66 42.50
N HIS A 344 -6.16 14.69 43.34
CA HIS A 344 -6.07 14.85 44.80
C HIS A 344 -4.59 15.02 45.25
N PRO A 345 -4.30 15.70 46.38
CA PRO A 345 -2.92 15.87 46.86
C PRO A 345 -2.17 14.57 47.20
N ASP A 346 -2.91 13.51 47.50
CA ASP A 346 -2.37 12.17 47.76
C ASP A 346 -2.53 11.21 46.57
N SER A 347 -2.97 11.73 45.41
CA SER A 347 -3.17 10.88 44.26
C SER A 347 -1.90 10.62 43.48
N GLU A 348 -1.74 9.36 43.10
CA GLU A 348 -0.65 8.80 42.32
C GLU A 348 -1.34 8.07 41.17
N VAL A 349 -1.12 8.57 39.95
CA VAL A 349 -1.70 8.06 38.70
C VAL A 349 -0.59 8.07 37.67
N GLU A 350 -0.41 6.94 37.00
CA GLU A 350 0.79 6.65 36.22
C GLU A 350 0.62 7.06 34.76
N ASN A 351 -0.57 6.87 34.17
CA ASN A 351 -0.70 6.85 32.71
C ASN A 351 -1.73 7.83 32.16
N ALA A 352 -1.50 8.30 30.93
CA ALA A 352 -2.45 9.15 30.21
C ALA A 352 -2.48 8.84 28.71
N ILE A 353 -3.69 8.83 28.14
CA ILE A 353 -3.94 8.65 26.71
C ILE A 353 -4.71 9.89 26.22
N GLY A 354 -4.16 10.59 25.23
CA GLY A 354 -4.80 11.72 24.56
C GLY A 354 -5.88 11.29 23.57
N GLY A 355 -6.37 12.26 22.80
CA GLY A 355 -7.46 12.07 21.85
C GLY A 355 -7.01 12.03 20.39
N SER A 356 -7.67 12.86 19.58
CA SER A 356 -7.44 12.98 18.14
C SER A 356 -7.23 14.43 17.67
N ASN A 357 -6.65 15.25 18.55
CA ASN A 357 -6.29 16.65 18.36
C ASN A 357 -5.01 16.97 19.16
N ASP A 358 -4.33 18.08 18.84
CA ASP A 358 -3.03 18.49 19.39
C ASP A 358 -2.99 18.64 20.94
N ASP A 359 -2.89 17.55 21.70
CA ASP A 359 -3.02 17.48 23.15
C ASP A 359 -1.73 17.87 23.90
N GLU A 360 -1.80 18.08 25.22
CA GLU A 360 -0.62 18.22 26.10
C GLU A 360 -0.76 17.29 27.30
N LEU A 361 0.18 16.34 27.43
CA LEU A 361 0.22 15.29 28.43
C LEU A 361 1.43 15.53 29.35
N ILE A 362 1.16 15.66 30.64
CA ILE A 362 2.15 15.99 31.66
C ILE A 362 2.12 14.90 32.74
N GLY A 363 3.20 14.13 32.81
CA GLY A 363 3.50 13.12 33.82
C GLY A 363 3.85 13.73 35.18
N ASN A 364 4.46 12.94 36.06
CA ASN A 364 4.70 13.32 37.45
C ASN A 364 6.10 12.97 38.00
N LYS A 365 6.20 12.00 38.90
CA LYS A 365 7.42 11.60 39.64
C LYS A 365 7.54 10.07 39.73
N LEU A 366 6.70 9.39 38.95
CA LEU A 366 6.51 7.94 38.85
C LEU A 366 6.87 7.56 37.41
N GLU A 367 7.09 6.28 37.14
CA GLU A 367 7.23 5.81 35.75
C GLU A 367 5.88 5.98 35.05
N ASN A 368 5.82 6.81 34.00
CA ASN A 368 4.57 7.17 33.32
C ASN A 368 4.49 6.62 31.89
N GLU A 369 3.35 6.03 31.49
CA GLU A 369 3.03 5.75 30.08
C GLU A 369 2.12 6.87 29.54
N LEU A 370 2.67 7.72 28.67
CA LEU A 370 1.98 8.85 28.03
C LEU A 370 1.84 8.61 26.53
N ALA A 371 0.62 8.48 26.03
CA ALA A 371 0.32 8.29 24.60
C ALA A 371 -0.48 9.48 24.05
N GLY A 372 0.08 10.26 23.11
CA GLY A 372 -0.57 11.42 22.50
C GLY A 372 -1.82 11.03 21.70
N GLY A 373 -1.64 10.13 20.74
CA GLY A 373 -2.73 9.49 19.99
C GLY A 373 -2.77 9.94 18.54
N LYS A 374 -3.49 11.03 18.25
CA LYS A 374 -3.37 11.74 16.97
C LYS A 374 -3.43 13.24 17.21
N GLY A 375 -2.57 13.98 16.53
CA GLY A 375 -2.46 15.42 16.72
C GLY A 375 -1.03 15.85 16.51
N ASN A 376 -0.72 17.07 16.93
CA ASN A 376 0.66 17.51 17.14
C ASN A 376 0.82 17.67 18.66
N ASP A 377 1.06 16.55 19.31
CA ASP A 377 0.91 16.39 20.76
C ASP A 377 2.19 16.81 21.49
N LYS A 378 2.03 17.17 22.77
CA LYS A 378 3.14 17.54 23.66
C LYS A 378 3.20 16.65 24.87
N LEU A 379 4.31 15.92 25.03
CA LEU A 379 4.49 14.96 26.11
C LEU A 379 5.64 15.42 27.02
N ARG A 380 5.43 15.42 28.34
CA ARG A 380 6.48 15.68 29.34
C ARG A 380 6.37 14.64 30.46
N GLY A 381 7.34 13.74 30.58
CA GLY A 381 7.39 12.73 31.64
C GLY A 381 7.64 13.29 33.05
N PHE A 382 8.65 14.18 33.17
CA PHE A 382 9.23 14.78 34.37
C PHE A 382 10.22 13.91 35.16
N GLY A 383 9.85 12.72 35.62
CA GLY A 383 10.75 11.92 36.43
C GLY A 383 10.15 10.60 36.86
N GLY A 384 10.95 9.56 36.74
CA GLY A 384 10.47 8.23 36.41
C GLY A 384 11.38 7.67 35.32
N ASN A 385 11.03 6.53 34.74
CA ASN A 385 11.58 6.08 33.47
C ASN A 385 10.37 6.02 32.54
N ASP A 386 10.12 7.10 31.80
CA ASP A 386 8.81 7.33 31.20
C ASP A 386 8.74 6.77 29.78
N THR A 387 7.56 6.30 29.36
CA THR A 387 7.31 5.91 27.96
C THR A 387 6.44 6.96 27.31
N LEU A 388 7.00 7.66 26.32
CA LEU A 388 6.37 8.79 25.64
C LEU A 388 6.10 8.42 24.17
N ASP A 389 4.86 8.04 23.83
CA ASP A 389 4.44 7.76 22.45
C ASP A 389 3.66 8.94 21.86
N GLY A 390 4.19 9.61 20.83
CA GLY A 390 3.48 10.68 20.14
C GLY A 390 2.25 10.18 19.38
N GLY A 391 2.34 9.01 18.76
CA GLY A 391 1.28 8.44 17.93
C GLY A 391 1.30 8.94 16.48
N GLN A 392 0.28 9.72 16.09
CA GLN A 392 0.09 10.21 14.71
C GLN A 392 0.10 11.74 14.61
N GLY A 393 1.26 12.33 14.32
CA GLY A 393 1.33 13.61 13.61
C GLY A 393 2.71 14.24 13.56
N THR A 394 2.97 15.21 14.43
CA THR A 394 4.29 15.84 14.56
C THR A 394 4.52 16.26 16.00
N ASP A 395 4.96 15.28 16.77
CA ASP A 395 4.81 15.24 18.21
C ASP A 395 6.09 15.72 18.91
N THR A 396 5.93 16.26 20.12
CA THR A 396 7.01 16.94 20.85
C THR A 396 7.16 16.40 22.26
N ALA A 397 8.25 15.69 22.52
CA ALA A 397 8.70 15.43 23.89
C ALA A 397 9.36 16.69 24.48
N VAL A 398 9.09 17.02 25.74
CA VAL A 398 9.53 18.27 26.39
C VAL A 398 10.34 17.99 27.65
N TYR A 399 11.52 18.58 27.71
CA TYR A 399 12.49 18.49 28.81
C TYR A 399 12.80 19.89 29.35
N ASP A 400 12.77 20.03 30.68
CA ASP A 400 12.91 21.35 31.31
C ASP A 400 14.39 21.77 31.50
N GLY A 401 15.36 20.86 31.32
CA GLY A 401 16.79 21.16 31.31
C GLY A 401 17.31 21.65 29.96
N VAL A 402 18.63 21.90 29.85
CA VAL A 402 19.31 22.26 28.59
C VAL A 402 19.86 21.00 27.91
N LEU A 403 19.90 20.91 26.56
CA LEU A 403 20.33 19.67 25.86
C LEU A 403 21.68 19.16 26.36
N ALA A 404 22.61 20.06 26.71
CA ALA A 404 23.93 19.69 27.22
C ALA A 404 23.90 18.77 28.47
N ASN A 405 22.78 18.73 29.20
CA ASN A 405 22.55 17.88 30.37
C ASN A 405 21.98 16.49 30.02
N TYR A 406 21.64 16.20 28.76
CA TYR A 406 21.02 14.93 28.35
C TYR A 406 21.92 14.10 27.44
N ILE A 407 21.62 12.82 27.34
CA ILE A 407 22.13 11.88 26.34
C ILE A 407 20.90 11.40 25.56
N ILE A 408 21.01 11.36 24.23
CA ILE A 408 19.99 10.76 23.35
C ILE A 408 20.63 9.53 22.70
N VAL A 409 19.92 8.42 22.64
CA VAL A 409 20.36 7.16 22.03
C VAL A 409 19.25 6.62 21.14
N SER A 410 19.51 6.43 19.84
CA SER A 410 18.50 5.87 18.93
C SER A 410 18.45 4.34 19.02
N GLU A 411 17.25 3.79 19.21
CA GLU A 411 16.93 2.37 19.41
C GLU A 411 16.06 1.79 18.27
N GLY A 412 16.21 2.29 17.04
CA GLY A 412 15.46 1.79 15.88
C GLY A 412 15.19 2.85 14.82
N GLU A 413 14.05 2.71 14.14
CA GLU A 413 13.61 3.67 13.12
C GLU A 413 12.85 4.86 13.76
N THR A 414 11.99 4.60 14.75
CA THR A 414 11.13 5.61 15.41
C THR A 414 11.23 5.62 16.95
N THR A 415 12.17 4.86 17.52
CA THR A 415 12.38 4.74 18.97
C THR A 415 13.73 5.33 19.39
N PHE A 416 13.76 6.07 20.50
CA PHE A 416 14.99 6.58 21.09
C PHE A 416 14.87 6.76 22.61
N GLU A 417 15.96 6.51 23.33
CA GLU A 417 16.08 6.84 24.75
C GLU A 417 16.58 8.27 24.95
N VAL A 418 16.03 8.98 25.94
CA VAL A 418 16.55 10.25 26.44
C VAL A 418 16.83 10.12 27.93
N ALA A 419 18.09 10.33 28.33
CA ALA A 419 18.54 10.17 29.71
C ALA A 419 19.20 11.44 30.24
N ALA A 420 18.80 11.89 31.43
CA ALA A 420 19.48 12.97 32.12
C ALA A 420 20.85 12.51 32.66
N LYS A 421 21.93 13.25 32.35
CA LYS A 421 23.30 12.98 32.84
C LYS A 421 23.42 13.08 34.37
N SER A 422 22.49 13.79 35.00
CA SER A 422 22.36 13.93 36.45
C SER A 422 20.99 14.53 36.78
N GLY A 423 20.25 13.93 37.71
CA GLY A 423 18.94 14.43 38.13
C GLY A 423 18.04 13.31 38.65
N SER A 424 16.73 13.60 38.72
CA SER A 424 15.66 12.64 39.03
C SER A 424 14.75 12.35 37.82
N GLU A 425 15.15 12.81 36.63
CA GLU A 425 14.41 12.72 35.35
C GLU A 425 14.66 11.39 34.62
N GLY A 426 15.29 10.42 35.30
CA GLY A 426 15.55 9.04 34.85
C GLY A 426 15.99 8.84 33.40
N VAL A 427 15.41 7.81 32.77
CA VAL A 427 15.67 7.38 31.39
C VAL A 427 14.32 7.14 30.70
N ASP A 428 13.99 7.99 29.74
CA ASP A 428 12.71 7.91 29.03
C ASP A 428 12.87 7.19 27.69
N THR A 429 11.88 6.39 27.32
CA THR A 429 11.76 5.76 26.00
C THR A 429 10.73 6.53 25.16
N LEU A 430 11.17 7.12 24.06
CA LEU A 430 10.33 7.92 23.17
C LEU A 430 10.02 7.12 21.91
N HIS A 431 8.74 7.09 21.53
CA HIS A 431 8.23 6.46 20.32
C HIS A 431 7.46 7.48 19.49
N ASN A 432 7.66 7.48 18.16
CA ASN A 432 6.90 8.34 17.24
C ASN A 432 6.93 9.83 17.66
N ILE A 433 8.11 10.31 18.06
CA ILE A 433 8.35 11.72 18.42
C ILE A 433 9.28 12.34 17.36
N GLU A 434 8.81 13.37 16.67
CA GLU A 434 9.60 14.11 15.68
C GLU A 434 10.46 15.22 16.32
N LYS A 435 10.08 15.70 17.51
CA LYS A 435 10.72 16.86 18.16
C LYS A 435 11.06 16.58 19.61
N VAL A 436 12.27 16.94 20.02
CA VAL A 436 12.64 17.00 21.44
C VAL A 436 12.94 18.44 21.81
N GLN A 437 12.07 19.02 22.64
CA GLN A 437 12.17 20.39 23.12
C GLN A 437 12.91 20.44 24.47
N PHE A 438 14.10 21.03 24.49
CA PHE A 438 14.83 21.42 25.69
C PHE A 438 14.60 22.92 25.99
N SER A 439 14.96 23.35 27.20
CA SER A 439 14.84 24.76 27.61
C SER A 439 15.70 25.75 26.81
N ASP A 440 16.80 25.28 26.18
CA ASP A 440 17.68 26.10 25.34
C ASP A 440 17.44 25.96 23.84
N LYS A 441 16.85 24.84 23.37
CA LYS A 441 16.53 24.59 21.96
C LYS A 441 15.59 23.40 21.75
N THR A 442 14.90 23.39 20.61
CA THR A 442 14.27 22.17 20.06
C THR A 442 15.22 21.54 19.04
N VAL A 443 15.29 20.22 19.04
CA VAL A 443 15.99 19.40 18.03
C VAL A 443 14.99 18.48 17.34
N HIS A 444 15.22 18.15 16.08
CA HIS A 444 14.31 17.31 15.29
C HIS A 444 14.94 15.95 14.98
N ASN A 445 14.13 14.89 15.04
CA ASN A 445 14.55 13.56 14.61
C ASN A 445 14.43 13.47 13.07
N PRO A 446 15.53 13.22 12.32
CA PRO A 446 15.46 13.20 10.85
C PRO A 446 14.58 12.06 10.32
N VAL A 447 13.53 12.38 9.58
CA VAL A 447 12.59 11.38 9.05
C VAL A 447 13.18 10.72 7.79
N ILE A 448 13.06 9.40 7.63
CA ILE A 448 13.57 8.67 6.47
C ILE A 448 12.42 8.21 5.55
N GLY A 449 12.30 8.85 4.39
CA GLY A 449 11.29 8.56 3.34
C GLY A 449 11.73 7.56 2.27
N ALA A 450 12.70 6.69 2.56
CA ALA A 450 13.15 5.63 1.65
C ALA A 450 12.03 4.59 1.43
N GLU A 451 11.83 4.14 0.19
CA GLU A 451 10.75 3.21 -0.17
C GLU A 451 11.26 2.01 -0.98
N ASP A 452 10.52 0.89 -0.90
CA ASP A 452 10.74 -0.33 -1.68
C ASP A 452 10.55 -0.08 -3.19
N GLN A 453 11.24 -0.86 -4.03
CA GLN A 453 11.22 -0.69 -5.50
C GLN A 453 11.17 -2.01 -6.26
N ASP A 454 10.31 -2.09 -7.28
CA ASP A 454 10.32 -3.18 -8.26
C ASP A 454 10.98 -2.69 -9.56
N VAL A 455 11.99 -3.42 -10.02
CA VAL A 455 12.79 -3.07 -11.21
C VAL A 455 13.03 -4.28 -12.12
N ILE A 456 13.46 -4.01 -13.35
CA ILE A 456 13.91 -5.04 -14.30
C ILE A 456 15.44 -5.12 -14.33
N SER A 457 15.96 -6.30 -14.71
CA SER A 457 17.38 -6.51 -15.02
C SER A 457 17.95 -5.41 -15.93
N GLY A 458 19.15 -4.91 -15.60
CA GLY A 458 19.85 -3.85 -16.34
C GLY A 458 19.33 -2.42 -16.11
N ALA A 459 18.25 -2.22 -15.35
CA ALA A 459 17.77 -0.87 -15.01
C ALA A 459 18.74 -0.14 -14.06
N THR A 460 18.87 1.18 -14.20
CA THR A 460 19.52 2.00 -13.17
C THR A 460 18.55 2.23 -12.02
N VAL A 461 18.87 1.70 -10.85
CA VAL A 461 18.10 1.85 -9.62
C VAL A 461 18.57 3.12 -8.90
N THR A 462 17.63 3.89 -8.35
CA THR A 462 17.92 5.11 -7.60
C THR A 462 17.32 4.97 -6.21
N LEU A 463 18.18 4.74 -5.22
CA LEU A 463 17.81 4.72 -3.81
C LEU A 463 17.84 6.17 -3.32
N ASP A 464 16.72 6.65 -2.79
CA ASP A 464 16.54 8.04 -2.36
C ASP A 464 16.01 8.03 -0.92
N ALA A 465 16.72 8.71 -0.03
CA ALA A 465 16.36 8.77 1.38
C ALA A 465 15.10 9.62 1.63
N LYS A 466 14.78 10.56 0.71
CA LYS A 466 13.60 11.47 0.71
C LYS A 466 13.27 12.16 2.04
N GLY A 467 14.24 12.21 2.95
CA GLY A 467 14.01 12.63 4.32
C GLY A 467 13.72 14.11 4.45
N THR A 468 12.99 14.45 5.51
CA THR A 468 12.84 15.82 5.98
C THR A 468 13.54 15.96 7.32
N ASP A 469 14.26 17.06 7.46
CA ASP A 469 14.81 17.52 8.73
C ASP A 469 14.15 18.86 9.10
N GLY A 470 13.89 19.08 10.38
CA GLY A 470 13.07 20.20 10.86
C GLY A 470 13.87 21.44 11.25
N ASP A 471 15.18 21.30 11.48
CA ASP A 471 16.10 22.40 11.81
C ASP A 471 17.17 22.69 10.75
N ASP A 472 17.09 22.04 9.59
CA ASP A 472 18.01 22.19 8.44
C ASP A 472 19.49 21.90 8.79
N ASP A 473 19.75 20.98 9.74
CA ASP A 473 21.11 20.64 10.16
C ASP A 473 21.84 19.74 9.12
N ASN A 474 23.17 19.60 9.27
CA ASN A 474 23.99 18.90 8.26
C ASN A 474 23.91 17.38 8.42
N LEU A 475 22.99 16.75 7.69
CA LEU A 475 22.82 15.29 7.70
C LEU A 475 24.00 14.52 7.10
N VAL A 476 24.49 13.54 7.86
CA VAL A 476 25.33 12.43 7.39
C VAL A 476 24.42 11.27 7.01
N ILE A 477 24.51 10.80 5.76
CA ILE A 477 23.68 9.71 5.22
C ILE A 477 24.59 8.56 4.79
N VAL A 478 24.21 7.32 5.12
CA VAL A 478 24.94 6.11 4.70
C VAL A 478 23.98 5.01 4.27
N TRP A 479 24.10 4.59 3.01
CA TRP A 479 23.48 3.41 2.43
C TRP A 479 24.40 2.20 2.55
N LEU A 480 23.85 1.08 2.97
CA LEU A 480 24.52 -0.21 3.05
C LEU A 480 23.63 -1.30 2.46
N GLN A 481 24.16 -2.10 1.54
CA GLN A 481 23.50 -3.35 1.17
C GLN A 481 23.69 -4.37 2.29
N ILE A 482 22.59 -4.98 2.74
CA ILE A 482 22.58 -5.97 3.84
C ILE A 482 22.06 -7.35 3.42
N GLY A 483 21.59 -7.51 2.18
CA GLY A 483 21.11 -8.78 1.64
C GLY A 483 20.96 -8.81 0.11
N GLY A 484 20.83 -10.01 -0.45
CA GLY A 484 20.68 -10.27 -1.88
C GLY A 484 22.00 -10.42 -2.64
N LEU A 485 21.93 -10.30 -3.97
CA LEU A 485 23.10 -10.28 -4.86
C LEU A 485 23.86 -8.96 -4.70
N GLU A 486 25.17 -9.01 -4.45
CA GLU A 486 26.01 -7.81 -4.25
C GLU A 486 25.99 -6.88 -5.48
N VAL A 487 25.84 -5.57 -5.23
CA VAL A 487 25.88 -4.51 -6.25
C VAL A 487 26.83 -3.38 -5.85
N GLU A 488 27.45 -2.73 -6.84
CA GLU A 488 28.30 -1.56 -6.61
C GLU A 488 27.46 -0.29 -6.45
N LEU A 489 27.21 0.13 -5.21
CA LEU A 489 26.53 1.37 -4.88
C LEU A 489 27.42 2.60 -5.17
N GLN A 490 26.96 3.46 -6.07
CA GLN A 490 27.52 4.79 -6.31
C GLN A 490 26.85 5.80 -5.38
N ASN A 491 27.63 6.78 -4.87
CA ASN A 491 27.17 7.84 -3.97
C ASN A 491 26.47 7.33 -2.68
N ALA A 492 26.87 6.16 -2.18
CA ALA A 492 26.30 5.52 -1.00
C ALA A 492 26.31 6.38 0.28
N ASN A 493 27.14 7.44 0.34
CA ASN A 493 27.23 8.38 1.46
C ASN A 493 26.43 9.69 1.24
N THR A 494 25.36 9.64 0.43
CA THR A 494 24.52 10.80 0.10
C THR A 494 23.04 10.42 0.14
N ALA A 495 22.15 11.43 0.08
CA ALA A 495 20.71 11.20 0.02
C ALA A 495 20.28 10.30 -1.16
N ILE A 496 21.00 10.35 -2.28
CA ILE A 496 20.68 9.63 -3.52
C ILE A 496 21.84 8.69 -3.90
N ALA A 497 21.68 7.40 -3.61
CA ALA A 497 22.59 6.35 -4.06
C ALA A 497 22.05 5.66 -5.32
N THR A 498 22.93 5.16 -6.19
CA THR A 498 22.51 4.47 -7.43
C THR A 498 23.31 3.21 -7.69
N PHE A 499 22.69 2.24 -8.35
CA PHE A 499 23.37 1.05 -8.90
C PHE A 499 22.68 0.59 -10.19
N VAL A 500 23.29 -0.35 -10.92
CA VAL A 500 22.66 -1.02 -12.06
C VAL A 500 22.16 -2.39 -11.60
N ALA A 501 20.87 -2.64 -11.77
CA ALA A 501 20.24 -3.93 -11.45
C ALA A 501 20.96 -5.07 -12.20
N PRO A 502 21.53 -6.08 -11.52
CA PRO A 502 22.16 -7.21 -12.19
C PRO A 502 21.19 -7.97 -13.09
N ASP A 503 21.74 -8.63 -14.11
CA ASP A 503 20.98 -9.55 -14.95
C ASP A 503 20.64 -10.82 -14.18
N VAL A 504 19.34 -11.09 -14.01
CA VAL A 504 18.84 -12.23 -13.24
C VAL A 504 17.95 -13.13 -14.11
N SER A 505 18.06 -14.45 -13.93
CA SER A 505 17.26 -15.45 -14.66
C SER A 505 15.94 -15.81 -13.98
N GLN A 506 15.79 -15.36 -12.72
CA GLN A 506 14.61 -15.53 -11.86
C GLN A 506 14.47 -14.24 -11.04
N GLU A 507 13.32 -14.02 -10.41
CA GLU A 507 13.15 -12.90 -9.47
C GLU A 507 14.18 -12.99 -8.33
N GLN A 508 14.76 -11.86 -7.94
CA GLN A 508 15.73 -11.73 -6.85
C GLN A 508 15.40 -10.52 -5.98
N GLU A 509 15.53 -10.66 -4.67
CA GLU A 509 15.37 -9.55 -3.72
C GLU A 509 16.75 -9.09 -3.23
N LEU A 510 16.99 -7.77 -3.28
CA LEU A 510 18.12 -7.11 -2.63
C LEU A 510 17.59 -6.29 -1.44
N THR A 511 18.33 -6.26 -0.34
CA THR A 511 17.94 -5.53 0.87
C THR A 511 18.98 -4.47 1.18
N PHE A 512 18.52 -3.23 1.37
CA PHE A 512 19.36 -2.08 1.69
C PHE A 512 18.91 -1.44 3.00
N ARG A 513 19.86 -0.95 3.79
CA ARG A 513 19.62 -0.13 4.97
C ARG A 513 20.23 1.24 4.75
N VAL A 514 19.46 2.29 5.01
CA VAL A 514 19.95 3.68 5.08
C VAL A 514 19.96 4.12 6.53
N GLY A 515 21.05 4.74 6.97
CA GLY A 515 21.14 5.49 8.22
C GLY A 515 21.27 6.98 7.93
N VAL A 516 20.63 7.80 8.75
CA VAL A 516 20.72 9.27 8.71
C VAL A 516 21.13 9.77 10.09
N SER A 517 21.95 10.84 10.15
CA SER A 517 22.34 11.46 11.41
C SER A 517 22.64 12.95 11.25
N ASP A 518 22.05 13.77 12.11
CA ASP A 518 22.40 15.16 12.40
C ASP A 518 23.59 15.28 13.38
N GLY A 519 24.03 14.16 13.96
CA GLY A 519 25.03 14.09 15.03
C GLY A 519 24.46 13.96 16.44
N LEU A 520 23.12 13.91 16.60
CA LEU A 520 22.40 13.68 17.85
C LEU A 520 21.49 12.45 17.76
N PHE A 521 20.70 12.35 16.69
CA PHE A 521 19.88 11.21 16.33
C PHE A 521 20.60 10.31 15.30
N LEU A 522 20.25 9.03 15.30
CA LEU A 522 20.78 8.00 14.39
C LEU A 522 19.67 7.08 13.82
N PRO A 523 18.54 7.61 13.30
CA PRO A 523 17.50 6.79 12.68
C PRO A 523 18.06 6.01 11.49
N ALA A 524 17.49 4.83 11.25
CA ALA A 524 17.80 4.01 10.09
C ALA A 524 16.56 3.31 9.57
N LYS A 525 16.42 3.19 8.24
CA LYS A 525 15.32 2.48 7.57
C LYS A 525 15.83 1.33 6.71
N THR A 526 15.11 0.22 6.68
CA THR A 526 15.39 -0.90 5.76
C THR A 526 14.40 -0.92 4.60
N ILE A 527 14.89 -1.10 3.37
CA ILE A 527 14.08 -1.23 2.15
C ILE A 527 14.51 -2.44 1.30
N LYS A 528 13.63 -2.87 0.41
CA LYS A 528 13.82 -3.95 -0.56
C LYS A 528 13.83 -3.41 -1.99
N VAL A 529 14.64 -4.03 -2.84
CA VAL A 529 14.58 -3.89 -4.30
C VAL A 529 14.34 -5.25 -4.92
N THR A 530 13.16 -5.45 -5.50
CA THR A 530 12.81 -6.65 -6.26
C THR A 530 13.31 -6.50 -7.70
N ILE A 531 14.20 -7.37 -8.14
CA ILE A 531 14.70 -7.41 -9.51
C ILE A 531 14.03 -8.56 -10.24
N THR A 532 13.29 -8.23 -11.29
CA THR A 532 12.69 -9.20 -12.20
C THR A 532 13.59 -9.43 -13.43
N PRO A 533 13.58 -10.64 -14.02
CA PRO A 533 14.26 -10.91 -15.28
C PRO A 533 13.75 -9.99 -16.39
N LYS A 534 14.65 -9.56 -17.28
CA LYS A 534 14.24 -8.86 -18.51
C LYS A 534 13.28 -9.76 -19.32
N PRO A 535 12.10 -9.28 -19.73
CA PRO A 535 11.20 -10.06 -20.59
C PRO A 535 11.85 -10.43 -21.92
N ASN A 536 11.59 -11.64 -22.41
CA ASN A 536 12.14 -12.12 -23.68
C ASN A 536 11.39 -11.53 -24.88
N THR A 537 12.13 -11.13 -25.91
CA THR A 537 11.59 -10.65 -27.19
C THR A 537 11.79 -11.70 -28.26
N LYS A 538 10.74 -12.50 -28.54
CA LYS A 538 10.78 -13.56 -29.56
C LYS A 538 11.49 -13.15 -30.87
N PRO A 539 12.20 -14.06 -31.54
CA PRO A 539 12.96 -13.75 -32.74
C PRO A 539 12.07 -13.33 -33.92
N VAL A 540 12.61 -12.46 -34.76
CA VAL A 540 11.98 -12.03 -36.01
C VAL A 540 12.60 -12.78 -37.17
N LEU A 541 11.78 -13.43 -38.00
CA LEU A 541 12.18 -14.21 -39.18
C LEU A 541 11.67 -13.51 -40.45
N GLU A 542 12.56 -13.24 -41.41
CA GLU A 542 12.26 -12.61 -42.70
C GLU A 542 11.41 -13.53 -43.60
N ASP A 543 10.63 -12.95 -44.52
CA ASP A 543 9.91 -13.72 -45.54
C ASP A 543 10.88 -14.43 -46.50
N ILE A 544 10.59 -15.70 -46.78
CA ILE A 544 11.40 -16.55 -47.65
C ILE A 544 10.61 -16.73 -48.95
N ALA A 545 11.18 -16.25 -50.06
CA ALA A 545 10.51 -16.27 -51.36
C ALA A 545 10.34 -17.71 -51.89
N ASP A 546 9.17 -18.00 -52.46
CA ASP A 546 8.92 -19.21 -53.23
C ASP A 546 9.90 -19.31 -54.42
N VAL A 547 10.34 -20.52 -54.73
CA VAL A 547 11.36 -20.79 -55.77
C VAL A 547 10.79 -21.73 -56.83
N SER A 548 11.10 -21.49 -58.10
CA SER A 548 10.82 -22.43 -59.20
C SER A 548 12.11 -22.97 -59.80
N VAL A 549 12.21 -24.29 -59.95
CA VAL A 549 13.37 -24.99 -60.53
C VAL A 549 12.92 -26.08 -61.50
N ILE A 550 13.78 -26.46 -62.44
CA ILE A 550 13.58 -27.69 -63.22
C ILE A 550 13.96 -28.92 -62.39
N GLU A 551 13.40 -30.07 -62.70
CA GLU A 551 13.73 -31.36 -62.07
C GLU A 551 15.24 -31.65 -61.98
N LYS A 552 15.61 -32.47 -60.98
CA LYS A 552 17.02 -32.87 -60.70
C LYS A 552 18.01 -31.70 -60.46
N SER A 553 17.53 -30.47 -60.34
CA SER A 553 18.33 -29.30 -59.93
C SER A 553 18.71 -29.37 -58.45
N SER A 554 19.85 -28.78 -58.10
CA SER A 554 20.17 -28.47 -56.70
C SER A 554 19.39 -27.23 -56.27
N VAL A 555 18.77 -27.31 -55.10
CA VAL A 555 18.00 -26.23 -54.46
C VAL A 555 18.65 -25.88 -53.15
N SER A 556 18.72 -24.58 -52.84
CA SER A 556 19.16 -24.08 -51.54
C SER A 556 18.21 -22.99 -51.06
N LEU A 557 17.77 -23.10 -49.81
CA LEU A 557 16.84 -22.17 -49.17
C LEU A 557 17.53 -21.61 -47.91
N THR A 558 17.55 -20.29 -47.76
CA THR A 558 18.19 -19.62 -46.62
C THR A 558 17.14 -18.84 -45.84
N ALA A 559 17.13 -19.03 -44.52
CA ALA A 559 16.31 -18.26 -43.59
C ALA A 559 17.16 -17.16 -42.95
N ASN A 560 16.62 -15.96 -42.78
CA ASN A 560 17.25 -14.89 -42.01
C ASN A 560 16.37 -14.58 -40.81
N ALA A 561 16.88 -14.81 -39.60
CA ALA A 561 16.25 -14.33 -38.39
C ALA A 561 17.22 -13.47 -37.57
N SER A 562 16.66 -12.51 -36.84
CA SER A 562 17.37 -11.64 -35.90
C SER A 562 16.63 -11.58 -34.58
N ASP A 563 17.40 -11.49 -33.50
CA ASP A 563 16.89 -11.32 -32.15
C ASP A 563 17.10 -9.88 -31.66
N ALA A 564 16.17 -9.38 -30.83
CA ALA A 564 16.24 -8.02 -30.28
C ALA A 564 16.98 -7.95 -28.93
N ASP A 565 17.04 -9.05 -28.20
CA ASP A 565 17.78 -9.18 -26.94
C ASP A 565 19.23 -9.63 -27.19
N GLY A 566 19.52 -10.13 -28.39
CA GLY A 566 20.86 -10.54 -28.84
C GLY A 566 21.11 -12.05 -28.68
N ASP A 567 20.07 -12.83 -28.40
CA ASP A 567 20.16 -14.27 -28.20
C ASP A 567 20.55 -15.02 -29.49
N ALA A 568 21.19 -16.18 -29.30
CA ALA A 568 21.75 -16.97 -30.41
C ALA A 568 20.66 -17.77 -31.13
N ILE A 569 20.38 -17.44 -32.39
CA ILE A 569 19.35 -18.12 -33.18
C ILE A 569 19.80 -19.51 -33.67
N THR A 570 18.97 -20.50 -33.36
CA THR A 570 18.97 -21.85 -33.94
C THR A 570 17.89 -21.99 -35.02
N TYR A 571 18.10 -22.90 -35.98
CA TYR A 571 17.20 -23.12 -37.12
C TYR A 571 16.82 -24.60 -37.21
N SER A 572 15.60 -24.89 -37.67
CA SER A 572 15.16 -26.26 -37.98
C SER A 572 14.23 -26.27 -39.18
N TRP A 573 14.56 -27.06 -40.19
CA TRP A 573 13.84 -27.20 -41.45
C TRP A 573 13.17 -28.57 -41.56
N ALA A 574 11.88 -28.56 -41.90
CA ALA A 574 11.12 -29.76 -42.20
C ALA A 574 10.42 -29.62 -43.54
N GLN A 575 10.46 -30.66 -44.38
CA GLN A 575 9.50 -30.76 -45.48
C GLN A 575 8.14 -31.17 -44.91
N THR A 576 7.10 -30.40 -45.20
CA THR A 576 5.74 -30.61 -44.69
C THR A 576 4.77 -31.15 -45.73
N ASP A 577 5.08 -30.99 -47.02
CA ASP A 577 4.23 -31.49 -48.12
C ASP A 577 5.04 -31.75 -49.41
N GLY A 578 4.45 -32.54 -50.32
CA GLY A 578 5.02 -32.93 -51.62
C GLY A 578 5.93 -34.16 -51.56
N THR A 579 6.51 -34.51 -52.72
CA THR A 579 7.43 -35.64 -52.88
C THR A 579 8.65 -35.48 -51.96
N SER A 580 8.91 -36.47 -51.11
CA SER A 580 9.98 -36.39 -50.12
C SER A 580 11.37 -36.26 -50.73
N VAL A 581 12.15 -35.29 -50.24
CA VAL A 581 13.55 -35.07 -50.61
C VAL A 581 14.49 -35.24 -49.41
N SER A 582 15.73 -35.64 -49.66
CA SER A 582 16.77 -35.68 -48.62
C SER A 582 17.32 -34.28 -48.38
N LEU A 583 17.11 -33.74 -47.17
CA LEU A 583 17.63 -32.45 -46.75
C LEU A 583 19.07 -32.57 -46.22
N SER A 584 19.92 -31.60 -46.59
CA SER A 584 21.26 -31.39 -46.02
C SER A 584 21.33 -30.02 -45.36
N GLY A 585 21.86 -29.94 -44.14
CA GLY A 585 21.90 -28.71 -43.34
C GLY A 585 20.54 -28.30 -42.76
N ALA A 586 19.66 -29.26 -42.46
CA ALA A 586 18.30 -29.00 -41.98
C ALA A 586 18.24 -28.32 -40.60
N ASP A 587 19.30 -28.38 -39.81
CA ASP A 587 19.50 -27.72 -38.52
C ASP A 587 20.28 -26.38 -38.64
N THR A 588 20.46 -25.89 -39.86
CA THR A 588 21.28 -24.70 -40.15
C THR A 588 20.49 -23.58 -40.82
N LYS A 589 21.10 -22.40 -40.89
CA LYS A 589 20.54 -21.22 -41.56
C LYS A 589 20.18 -21.47 -43.04
N THR A 590 20.87 -22.39 -43.70
CA THR A 590 20.70 -22.68 -45.13
C THR A 590 20.54 -24.18 -45.36
N VAL A 591 19.34 -24.61 -45.72
CA VAL A 591 19.08 -26.01 -46.11
C VAL A 591 19.31 -26.19 -47.61
N SER A 592 19.69 -27.39 -48.02
CA SER A 592 19.82 -27.76 -49.44
C SER A 592 19.29 -29.17 -49.73
N PHE A 593 18.85 -29.39 -50.97
CA PHE A 593 18.39 -30.68 -51.47
C PHE A 593 18.51 -30.74 -53.01
N THR A 594 18.27 -31.91 -53.59
CA THR A 594 18.10 -32.07 -55.05
C THR A 594 16.62 -32.27 -55.35
N SER A 595 16.04 -31.47 -56.24
CA SER A 595 14.63 -31.60 -56.62
C SER A 595 14.37 -32.94 -57.31
N PRO A 596 13.21 -33.59 -57.07
CA PRO A 596 12.88 -34.88 -57.67
C PRO A 596 12.76 -34.82 -59.20
N ASP A 597 12.75 -36.01 -59.81
CA ASP A 597 12.24 -36.29 -61.15
C ASP A 597 10.72 -36.12 -61.15
N VAL A 598 10.16 -35.35 -62.09
CA VAL A 598 8.71 -35.05 -62.14
C VAL A 598 8.20 -35.00 -63.58
N ALA A 599 7.01 -35.57 -63.82
CA ALA A 599 6.35 -35.54 -65.13
C ALA A 599 5.49 -34.27 -65.35
N THR A 600 5.14 -33.56 -64.26
CA THR A 600 4.32 -32.34 -64.25
C THR A 600 4.76 -31.44 -63.09
N ASP A 601 4.46 -30.15 -63.17
CA ASP A 601 4.71 -29.17 -62.10
C ASP A 601 4.28 -29.70 -60.72
N THR A 602 5.25 -29.87 -59.83
CA THR A 602 5.08 -30.47 -58.51
C THR A 602 5.50 -29.48 -57.44
N ARG A 603 4.65 -29.26 -56.43
CA ARG A 603 4.95 -28.35 -55.31
C ARG A 603 5.53 -29.14 -54.13
N LEU A 604 6.64 -28.67 -53.59
CA LEU A 604 7.23 -29.13 -52.34
C LEU A 604 7.10 -28.00 -51.32
N THR A 605 6.55 -28.27 -50.13
CA THR A 605 6.41 -27.25 -49.08
C THR A 605 7.39 -27.54 -47.97
N PHE A 606 8.17 -26.53 -47.59
CA PHE A 606 9.09 -26.60 -46.46
C PHE A 606 8.68 -25.58 -45.40
N LYS A 607 8.86 -25.95 -44.13
CA LYS A 607 8.71 -25.07 -42.98
C LYS A 607 10.06 -24.92 -42.31
N VAL A 608 10.42 -23.69 -41.96
CA VAL A 608 11.55 -23.38 -41.08
C VAL A 608 11.04 -22.80 -39.77
N THR A 609 11.63 -23.26 -38.68
CA THR A 609 11.45 -22.73 -37.33
C THR A 609 12.77 -22.07 -36.93
N ALA A 610 12.73 -20.80 -36.50
CA ALA A 610 13.84 -20.09 -35.89
C ALA A 610 13.57 -19.89 -34.39
N SER A 611 14.54 -20.16 -33.52
CA SER A 611 14.40 -20.07 -32.06
C SER A 611 15.63 -19.47 -31.40
N ASP A 612 15.41 -18.59 -30.43
CA ASP A 612 16.39 -18.00 -29.51
C ASP A 612 16.73 -18.92 -28.31
N GLY A 613 16.06 -20.08 -28.19
CA GLY A 613 16.15 -21.01 -27.07
C GLY A 613 15.05 -20.88 -26.00
N LYS A 614 14.21 -19.85 -26.07
CA LYS A 614 13.07 -19.60 -25.16
C LYS A 614 11.74 -19.55 -25.94
N ASP A 615 11.72 -18.80 -27.03
CA ASP A 615 10.61 -18.61 -27.96
C ASP A 615 10.96 -19.13 -29.37
N SER A 616 9.99 -19.14 -30.27
CA SER A 616 10.24 -19.47 -31.68
C SER A 616 9.24 -18.82 -32.64
N VAL A 617 9.65 -18.73 -33.90
CA VAL A 617 8.83 -18.24 -35.02
C VAL A 617 8.98 -19.19 -36.22
N GLU A 618 7.90 -19.38 -36.97
CA GLU A 618 7.88 -20.29 -38.12
C GLU A 618 7.46 -19.58 -39.40
N LYS A 619 8.03 -20.00 -40.54
CA LYS A 619 7.55 -19.64 -41.87
C LYS A 619 7.59 -20.84 -42.81
N THR A 620 6.75 -20.78 -43.84
CA THR A 620 6.72 -21.75 -44.94
C THR A 620 7.25 -21.14 -46.23
N VAL A 621 7.93 -21.95 -47.04
CA VAL A 621 8.36 -21.62 -48.41
C VAL A 621 8.00 -22.78 -49.33
N ILE A 622 7.57 -22.46 -50.55
CA ILE A 622 7.18 -23.46 -51.55
C ILE A 622 8.19 -23.49 -52.68
N VAL A 623 8.67 -24.69 -53.01
CA VAL A 623 9.49 -24.94 -54.19
C VAL A 623 8.63 -25.63 -55.24
N THR A 624 8.46 -24.99 -56.40
CA THR A 624 7.78 -25.56 -57.56
C THR A 624 8.82 -26.19 -58.48
N VAL A 625 8.72 -27.51 -58.67
CA VAL A 625 9.62 -28.29 -59.54
C VAL A 625 8.89 -28.55 -60.84
N THR A 626 9.45 -28.09 -61.96
CA THR A 626 8.90 -28.28 -63.31
C THR A 626 9.62 -29.42 -64.05
N PRO A 627 8.94 -30.19 -64.91
CA PRO A 627 9.59 -31.20 -65.76
C PRO A 627 10.61 -30.55 -66.69
N LYS A 628 11.66 -31.28 -67.07
CA LYS A 628 12.60 -30.82 -68.10
C LYS A 628 11.86 -30.80 -69.46
N PRO A 629 11.90 -29.69 -70.22
CA PRO A 629 11.31 -29.64 -71.56
C PRO A 629 11.95 -30.66 -72.52
N ASN A 630 11.13 -31.28 -73.37
CA ASN A 630 11.59 -32.22 -74.39
C ASN A 630 12.17 -31.49 -75.63
N THR A 631 13.22 -32.05 -76.22
CA THR A 631 13.85 -31.56 -77.44
C THR A 631 13.66 -32.57 -78.57
N LYS A 632 12.68 -32.35 -79.45
CA LYS A 632 12.38 -33.25 -80.58
C LYS A 632 13.65 -33.73 -81.34
N PRO A 633 13.64 -34.97 -81.86
CA PRO A 633 14.79 -35.52 -82.58
C PRO A 633 15.09 -34.77 -83.88
N VAL A 634 16.35 -34.79 -84.29
CA VAL A 634 16.85 -34.18 -85.52
C VAL A 634 17.19 -35.27 -86.54
N LEU A 635 16.58 -35.20 -87.73
CA LEU A 635 16.73 -36.15 -88.84
C LEU A 635 17.55 -35.52 -89.98
N GLU A 636 18.65 -36.17 -90.38
CA GLU A 636 19.56 -35.73 -91.45
C GLU A 636 18.88 -35.76 -92.83
N ASP A 637 19.41 -35.01 -93.80
CA ASP A 637 18.91 -35.06 -95.19
C ASP A 637 19.27 -36.38 -95.86
N ILE A 638 18.33 -36.94 -96.61
CA ILE A 638 18.49 -38.21 -97.31
C ILE A 638 18.59 -37.89 -98.80
N ALA A 639 19.72 -38.27 -99.40
CA ALA A 639 20.01 -37.95 -100.80
C ALA A 639 19.06 -38.69 -101.75
N ASN A 640 18.59 -37.98 -102.78
CA ASN A 640 17.84 -38.60 -103.87
C ASN A 640 18.76 -39.50 -104.70
N GLU A 641 18.31 -40.71 -105.00
CA GLU A 641 19.08 -41.69 -105.77
C GLU A 641 18.58 -41.82 -107.20
N SER A 642 19.43 -42.34 -108.10
CA SER A 642 18.98 -42.80 -109.41
C SER A 642 19.70 -44.09 -109.78
N VAL A 643 18.91 -45.14 -109.99
CA VAL A 643 19.36 -46.49 -110.26
C VAL A 643 18.74 -47.01 -111.55
N ASN A 644 19.28 -48.08 -112.10
CA ASN A 644 18.65 -48.77 -113.22
C ASN A 644 17.55 -49.73 -112.72
N GLU A 645 16.59 -50.04 -113.57
CA GLU A 645 15.57 -51.05 -113.29
C GLU A 645 16.13 -52.42 -112.90
N ASN A 646 15.33 -53.19 -112.16
CA ASN A 646 15.66 -54.53 -111.65
C ASN A 646 16.89 -54.59 -110.72
N THR A 647 17.42 -53.46 -110.24
CA THR A 647 18.50 -53.40 -109.23
C THR A 647 17.96 -53.20 -107.81
N SER A 648 18.70 -53.62 -106.78
CA SER A 648 18.31 -53.37 -105.37
C SER A 648 18.68 -51.96 -104.93
N VAL A 649 17.73 -51.28 -104.28
CA VAL A 649 17.87 -49.95 -103.67
C VAL A 649 17.84 -50.06 -102.16
N SER A 650 18.61 -49.25 -101.46
CA SER A 650 18.57 -49.17 -100.00
C SER A 650 18.74 -47.74 -99.51
N LEU A 651 17.75 -47.23 -98.78
CA LEU A 651 17.70 -45.87 -98.28
C LEU A 651 17.88 -45.90 -96.75
N THR A 652 18.85 -45.13 -96.24
CA THR A 652 19.16 -45.07 -94.80
C THR A 652 18.85 -43.68 -94.25
N ALA A 653 18.18 -43.63 -93.09
CA ALA A 653 17.89 -42.41 -92.35
C ALA A 653 18.82 -42.32 -91.14
N ASN A 654 19.38 -41.14 -90.85
CA ASN A 654 20.11 -40.88 -89.61
C ASN A 654 19.33 -39.84 -88.80
N ALA A 655 18.96 -40.17 -87.57
CA ALA A 655 18.46 -39.19 -86.63
C ALA A 655 19.19 -39.31 -85.28
N ASN A 656 19.30 -38.17 -84.58
CA ASN A 656 19.91 -38.05 -83.25
C ASN A 656 18.98 -37.24 -82.35
N ASP A 657 18.99 -37.56 -81.06
CA ASP A 657 18.19 -36.87 -80.04
C ASP A 657 19.10 -36.11 -79.06
N ALA A 658 18.67 -34.93 -78.61
CA ALA A 658 19.48 -34.05 -77.75
C ALA A 658 19.30 -34.33 -76.25
N ASP A 659 18.19 -34.95 -75.86
CA ASP A 659 17.92 -35.39 -74.49
C ASP A 659 18.40 -36.82 -74.24
N GLY A 660 18.70 -37.55 -75.32
CA GLY A 660 19.22 -38.92 -75.32
C GLY A 660 18.13 -39.99 -75.43
N ASP A 661 16.92 -39.60 -75.81
CA ASP A 661 15.79 -40.53 -75.89
C ASP A 661 15.92 -41.50 -77.09
N PRO A 662 15.44 -42.76 -76.97
CA PRO A 662 15.64 -43.77 -78.01
C PRO A 662 14.80 -43.49 -79.27
N ILE A 663 15.46 -43.40 -80.44
CA ILE A 663 14.79 -43.11 -81.71
C ILE A 663 14.24 -44.37 -82.40
N THR A 664 12.98 -44.30 -82.81
CA THR A 664 12.26 -45.25 -83.68
C THR A 664 12.07 -44.67 -85.09
N TYR A 665 11.99 -45.53 -86.10
CA TYR A 665 11.88 -45.13 -87.52
C TYR A 665 10.63 -45.73 -88.18
N SER A 666 10.06 -45.03 -89.16
CA SER A 666 8.96 -45.55 -89.98
C SER A 666 9.01 -45.04 -91.43
N TRP A 667 9.10 -45.96 -92.39
CA TRP A 667 9.19 -45.70 -93.83
C TRP A 667 7.90 -46.04 -94.56
N THR A 668 7.49 -45.16 -95.47
CA THR A 668 6.33 -45.34 -96.34
C THR A 668 6.66 -44.91 -97.77
N GLN A 669 6.24 -45.68 -98.78
CA GLN A 669 6.21 -45.17 -100.14
C GLN A 669 5.00 -44.23 -100.28
N THR A 670 5.23 -43.04 -100.85
CA THR A 670 4.22 -41.97 -101.00
C THR A 670 3.95 -41.59 -102.45
N GLY A 671 4.74 -42.09 -103.41
CA GLY A 671 4.51 -41.87 -104.84
C GLY A 671 5.28 -42.81 -105.76
N GLY A 672 4.85 -42.86 -107.03
CA GLY A 672 5.39 -43.73 -108.07
C GLY A 672 4.78 -45.14 -108.10
N THR A 673 5.37 -46.04 -108.88
CA THR A 673 4.99 -47.46 -108.94
C THR A 673 5.27 -48.15 -107.61
N ASN A 674 4.27 -48.81 -107.02
CA ASN A 674 4.43 -49.49 -105.73
C ASN A 674 5.51 -50.57 -105.77
N VAL A 675 6.42 -50.55 -104.79
CA VAL A 675 7.45 -51.58 -104.58
C VAL A 675 7.26 -52.26 -103.23
N SER A 676 7.67 -53.53 -103.14
CA SER A 676 7.71 -54.25 -101.85
C SER A 676 8.89 -53.76 -101.03
N LEU A 677 8.61 -53.02 -99.96
CA LEU A 677 9.62 -52.53 -99.02
C LEU A 677 9.94 -53.59 -97.95
N SER A 678 11.21 -53.67 -97.57
CA SER A 678 11.71 -54.46 -96.45
C SER A 678 12.48 -53.57 -95.47
N GLY A 679 12.30 -53.78 -94.16
CA GLY A 679 12.91 -52.97 -93.10
C GLY A 679 12.21 -51.63 -92.82
N THR A 680 10.90 -51.53 -93.04
CA THR A 680 10.12 -50.28 -92.96
C THR A 680 10.08 -49.64 -91.57
N ASP A 681 10.31 -50.39 -90.51
CA ASP A 681 10.38 -49.94 -89.11
C ASP A 681 11.82 -49.74 -88.62
N THR A 682 12.80 -49.86 -89.53
CA THR A 682 14.23 -49.80 -89.21
C THR A 682 14.90 -48.56 -89.79
N LYS A 683 16.15 -48.33 -89.37
CA LYS A 683 17.01 -47.25 -89.86
C LYS A 683 17.21 -47.27 -91.38
N THR A 684 17.11 -48.44 -92.02
CA THR A 684 17.39 -48.66 -93.44
C THR A 684 16.27 -49.45 -94.10
N VAL A 685 15.57 -48.82 -95.06
CA VAL A 685 14.59 -49.52 -95.91
C VAL A 685 15.26 -50.00 -97.19
N SER A 686 14.75 -51.08 -97.78
CA SER A 686 15.22 -51.61 -99.06
C SER A 686 14.07 -52.11 -99.95
N PHE A 687 14.28 -52.09 -101.26
CA PHE A 687 13.36 -52.62 -102.27
C PHE A 687 14.12 -52.96 -103.56
N THR A 688 13.49 -53.72 -104.46
CA THR A 688 14.00 -53.91 -105.83
C THR A 688 13.33 -52.91 -106.77
N ALA A 689 14.13 -52.17 -107.53
CA ALA A 689 13.68 -51.27 -108.57
C ALA A 689 12.79 -52.01 -109.59
N PRO A 690 11.58 -51.53 -109.89
CA PRO A 690 10.70 -52.18 -110.86
C PRO A 690 11.24 -52.04 -112.29
N ASP A 691 10.81 -52.94 -113.17
CA ASP A 691 10.93 -52.85 -114.62
C ASP A 691 10.08 -51.66 -115.14
N VAL A 692 10.65 -50.74 -115.92
CA VAL A 692 9.99 -49.48 -116.31
C VAL A 692 10.19 -49.13 -117.79
N ALA A 693 9.07 -48.93 -118.50
CA ALA A 693 9.11 -48.55 -119.92
C ALA A 693 9.68 -47.15 -120.21
N ALA A 694 9.90 -46.32 -119.17
CA ALA A 694 10.59 -45.03 -119.22
C ALA A 694 11.03 -44.62 -117.80
N ASP A 695 11.99 -43.70 -117.70
CA ASP A 695 12.52 -43.22 -116.41
C ASP A 695 11.39 -42.78 -115.46
N THR A 696 11.27 -43.45 -114.32
CA THR A 696 10.14 -43.32 -113.38
C THR A 696 10.64 -42.97 -111.99
N THR A 697 10.04 -41.96 -111.35
CA THR A 697 10.43 -41.55 -110.00
C THR A 697 9.51 -42.15 -108.95
N LEU A 698 10.09 -42.82 -107.97
CA LEU A 698 9.45 -43.27 -106.74
C LEU A 698 9.73 -42.27 -105.63
N THR A 699 8.78 -42.09 -104.71
CA THR A 699 8.91 -41.16 -103.58
C THR A 699 8.66 -41.90 -102.27
N PHE A 700 9.55 -41.74 -101.30
CA PHE A 700 9.49 -42.36 -99.99
C PHE A 700 9.52 -41.29 -98.90
N LYS A 701 8.82 -41.53 -97.80
CA LYS A 701 8.83 -40.69 -96.61
C LYS A 701 9.28 -41.54 -95.41
N VAL A 702 10.21 -41.00 -94.63
CA VAL A 702 10.60 -41.55 -93.33
C VAL A 702 10.17 -40.61 -92.22
N SER A 703 9.71 -41.17 -91.10
CA SER A 703 9.53 -40.51 -89.82
C SER A 703 10.54 -41.06 -88.81
N ALA A 704 11.09 -40.18 -87.96
CA ALA A 704 11.91 -40.53 -86.81
C ALA A 704 11.29 -39.92 -85.54
N SER A 705 11.14 -40.72 -84.48
CA SER A 705 10.46 -40.32 -83.23
C SER A 705 11.21 -40.81 -81.99
N ASP A 706 11.30 -39.95 -80.98
CA ASP A 706 11.85 -40.19 -79.63
C ASP A 706 10.81 -40.83 -78.67
N GLY A 707 9.57 -41.01 -79.13
CA GLY A 707 8.43 -41.48 -78.33
C GLY A 707 7.53 -40.39 -77.74
N LYS A 708 7.89 -39.10 -77.87
CA LYS A 708 7.08 -37.93 -77.47
C LYS A 708 6.77 -37.02 -78.66
N ASP A 709 7.77 -36.73 -79.47
CA ASP A 709 7.77 -35.91 -80.67
C ASP A 709 8.23 -36.71 -81.90
N SER A 710 8.12 -36.13 -83.11
CA SER A 710 8.64 -36.76 -84.33
C SER A 710 9.01 -35.75 -85.41
N VAL A 711 9.85 -36.18 -86.35
CA VAL A 711 10.27 -35.40 -87.52
C VAL A 711 10.23 -36.29 -88.77
N GLU A 712 9.78 -35.74 -89.90
CA GLU A 712 9.65 -36.47 -91.16
C GLU A 712 10.51 -35.87 -92.27
N LYS A 713 10.99 -36.71 -93.19
CA LYS A 713 11.62 -36.29 -94.46
C LYS A 713 11.20 -37.16 -95.64
N VAL A 714 11.32 -36.59 -96.83
CA VAL A 714 10.97 -37.22 -98.11
C VAL A 714 12.23 -37.36 -98.96
N VAL A 715 12.36 -38.50 -99.65
CA VAL A 715 13.44 -38.81 -100.59
C VAL A 715 12.84 -39.43 -101.86
N THR A 716 13.42 -39.11 -103.02
CA THR A 716 13.00 -39.67 -104.31
C THR A 716 14.07 -40.57 -104.92
N VAL A 717 13.64 -41.64 -105.57
CA VAL A 717 14.51 -42.56 -106.32
C VAL A 717 14.05 -42.61 -107.78
N THR A 718 14.89 -42.17 -108.71
CA THR A 718 14.59 -42.22 -110.16
C THR A 718 15.14 -43.50 -110.78
N ILE A 719 14.22 -44.40 -111.15
CA ILE A 719 14.49 -45.67 -111.82
C ILE A 719 14.66 -45.43 -113.33
N LYS A 720 15.75 -45.91 -113.91
CA LYS A 720 16.11 -45.75 -115.34
C LYS A 720 15.83 -47.00 -116.16
N ASN A 721 15.27 -46.80 -117.35
CA ASN A 721 14.99 -47.85 -118.36
C ASN A 721 16.27 -48.24 -119.14
N ILE A 722 16.48 -49.53 -119.41
CA ILE A 722 17.55 -50.05 -120.28
C ILE A 722 16.94 -50.83 -121.47
N ALA A 723 17.01 -50.24 -122.67
CA ALA A 723 16.52 -50.87 -123.90
C ALA A 723 17.35 -52.12 -124.33
N PRO A 724 16.71 -53.18 -124.90
CA PRO A 724 17.37 -54.47 -125.18
C PRO A 724 18.20 -54.49 -126.48
N THR A 725 19.35 -55.16 -126.43
CA THR A 725 20.22 -55.48 -127.59
C THR A 725 20.03 -56.91 -128.09
N ALA A 726 20.15 -57.14 -129.41
CA ALA A 726 19.86 -58.43 -130.06
C ALA A 726 21.10 -59.03 -130.76
N GLY A 727 21.27 -60.37 -130.73
CA GLY A 727 22.30 -61.04 -131.55
C GLY A 727 22.61 -62.53 -131.30
N ASN A 728 21.86 -63.42 -131.97
CA ASN A 728 22.26 -64.74 -132.52
C ASN A 728 22.54 -65.97 -131.59
N PRO A 729 22.34 -67.24 -132.06
CA PRO A 729 22.36 -68.45 -131.22
C PRO A 729 23.51 -69.45 -131.52
N ASP A 730 23.76 -70.36 -130.57
CA ASP A 730 24.22 -71.76 -130.68
C ASP A 730 23.99 -72.39 -129.29
N ASP A 731 23.30 -73.52 -129.11
CA ASP A 731 23.58 -74.93 -129.45
C ASP A 731 24.21 -75.74 -128.28
N LYS A 732 23.47 -76.77 -127.84
CA LYS A 732 23.85 -78.00 -127.11
C LYS A 732 24.41 -78.00 -125.67
N ASP A 733 23.61 -78.67 -124.82
CA ASP A 733 23.94 -79.97 -124.17
C ASP A 733 24.96 -79.99 -123.00
N ASN A 734 24.53 -80.35 -121.77
CA ASN A 734 24.38 -81.76 -121.36
C ASN A 734 24.10 -81.96 -119.84
N SER A 735 23.41 -83.06 -119.51
CA SER A 735 23.53 -83.93 -118.33
C SER A 735 23.55 -83.38 -116.87
N ASP A 736 22.50 -83.78 -116.14
CA ASP A 736 22.56 -84.59 -114.90
C ASP A 736 22.89 -84.04 -113.49
N LYS A 737 21.94 -84.43 -112.60
CA LYS A 737 22.13 -85.15 -111.32
C LYS A 737 22.15 -84.41 -109.96
N SER A 738 21.08 -84.69 -109.22
CA SER A 738 21.07 -85.37 -107.90
C SER A 738 20.68 -84.57 -106.65
N SER A 739 19.50 -84.93 -106.13
CA SER A 739 19.19 -85.25 -104.72
C SER A 739 19.61 -84.34 -103.55
N GLY A 740 18.68 -84.08 -102.63
CA GLY A 740 19.03 -83.82 -101.22
C GLY A 740 17.96 -83.09 -100.42
N GLY A 741 16.99 -83.81 -99.85
CA GLY A 741 15.79 -83.23 -99.24
C GLY A 741 15.91 -82.62 -97.83
N GLY A 742 14.85 -81.86 -97.50
CA GLY A 742 14.10 -82.02 -96.24
C GLY A 742 14.36 -81.05 -95.08
N SER A 743 13.30 -80.40 -94.59
CA SER A 743 12.89 -80.41 -93.17
C SER A 743 11.46 -79.82 -93.00
N MET A 744 10.85 -80.00 -91.83
CA MET A 744 9.41 -79.80 -91.54
C MET A 744 9.07 -78.44 -90.89
N GLY A 745 7.78 -78.05 -90.92
CA GLY A 745 7.24 -76.90 -90.17
C GLY A 745 5.80 -77.06 -89.65
N TRP A 746 5.54 -76.46 -88.49
CA TRP A 746 4.27 -76.34 -87.72
C TRP A 746 4.27 -74.91 -87.06
N ILE A 747 3.29 -74.38 -86.28
CA ILE A 747 2.07 -74.91 -85.66
C ILE A 747 1.02 -73.77 -85.39
N PHE A 748 -0.25 -73.97 -85.79
CA PHE A 748 -1.50 -73.47 -85.15
C PHE A 748 -1.84 -71.96 -84.96
N THR A 749 -3.14 -71.73 -84.71
CA THR A 749 -3.84 -70.46 -84.44
C THR A 749 -4.98 -70.63 -83.41
N LEU A 750 -5.20 -69.63 -82.53
CA LEU A 750 -6.50 -69.12 -81.97
C LEU A 750 -7.50 -70.10 -81.24
N PRO A 751 -8.62 -69.65 -80.59
CA PRO A 751 -8.94 -68.41 -79.86
C PRO A 751 -9.79 -68.57 -78.54
N LEU A 752 -10.12 -67.42 -77.90
CA LEU A 752 -11.46 -67.01 -77.34
C LEU A 752 -11.93 -67.28 -75.86
N LEU A 753 -12.36 -66.16 -75.23
CA LEU A 753 -13.57 -65.92 -74.39
C LEU A 753 -13.55 -66.03 -72.83
N ALA A 754 -14.05 -64.95 -72.17
CA ALA A 754 -15.08 -64.92 -71.09
C ALA A 754 -14.82 -64.11 -69.77
N LEU A 755 -15.75 -63.18 -69.48
CA LEU A 755 -16.28 -62.60 -68.22
C LEU A 755 -15.56 -62.78 -66.84
N ALA A 756 -15.53 -61.71 -66.01
CA ALA A 756 -16.48 -61.51 -64.86
C ALA A 756 -16.09 -60.45 -63.78
N LEU A 757 -17.05 -59.56 -63.44
CA LEU A 757 -17.42 -59.02 -62.10
C LEU A 757 -16.37 -58.58 -61.04
N GLY A 758 -16.45 -57.30 -60.62
CA GLY A 758 -17.13 -56.98 -59.35
C GLY A 758 -16.48 -56.06 -58.28
N ARG A 759 -17.31 -55.12 -57.76
CA ARG A 759 -17.27 -54.47 -56.40
C ARG A 759 -16.13 -53.48 -56.07
N ARG A 760 -16.26 -52.51 -55.12
CA ARG A 760 -17.39 -51.67 -54.60
C ARG A 760 -16.84 -50.69 -53.52
N LYS A 761 -17.41 -49.47 -53.39
CA LYS A 761 -17.36 -48.54 -52.22
C LYS A 761 -16.00 -47.93 -51.82
N ARG A 762 -15.84 -46.78 -51.14
CA ARG A 762 -16.58 -45.54 -50.77
C ARG A 762 -15.80 -44.94 -49.56
N LEU A 763 -15.83 -43.62 -49.36
CA LEU A 763 -15.31 -42.85 -48.20
C LEU A 763 -13.78 -42.62 -48.19
N HIS A 764 -13.26 -41.48 -47.74
CA HIS A 764 -13.96 -40.31 -47.16
C HIS A 764 -14.44 -39.26 -48.19
#